data_AF-A0A6P8M3F6-F1
#
_entry.id   AF-A0A6P8M3F6-F1
#
_cell.length_a   1.000
_cell.length_b   1.000
_cell.length_c   1.000
_cell.angle_alpha   90.00
_cell.angle_beta   90.00
_cell.angle_gamma   90.00
#
_symmetry.space_group_name_H-M   'P 1'
#
loop_
_entity.id
_entity.type
_entity.pdbx_description
1 polymer ?
#
loop_
_entity_poly.entity_id
_entity_poly.type
_entity_poly.pdbx_seq_one_letter_code
_entity_poly.pdbx_strand_id
1 'polypeptide(L)'
;MKIKRGVPKRLLDIHICELPKTSDSNLPKLPPNARFYTRWKRSFQKIFLVSVDHPLTRNFLRSLAAIAFEKRRHGRSLTWWVIHPCSDLRYYWDLLMTFIYLYMFIMVPYILAFQRVAKSSNPESWDPVHPAYITCIFDIVLNFITGFKSQDGHEIFLDPVLIIRHYVKGYFFIDFISSVPYIWFYKDRILPPGPNSNSILLIPEILPLIKIARIYTLRFYVRQIIANFPISHAEEKSIWLAFLVLLIFHWCSCITHIFPFIIAHITGVTKENSDMFLFTTGLYKKSDFDIYLTYYHIGMSNFFASSFIEFHSLGKSDTIIRCILLLFGKGCTIYFMVIVLQLVQSAAEPELKYQRIMHQVKEYIHEKKLPENLKKKLIAYYEYRFQGSYFKENAISRTLSNHLNQEIMIHGSRGLVDIATILHSLPRGIIGNLMGILKSVIYLNEDIIYKSKTDGDCMFFIVSGTVALITFNGKEICHEKDGGYFGEAALIYPDRRRLESAIALEFRILFRATNMVELKWEEKYEFITRNLAEWLGDEKLKSILKQRDLKLYWGTATTGKPHIGYFTPISKIADFLKSGAEVTVLFADLHAYLDNMKAPWELLELRTQYYEIIIKAMLRSIDVPLEKLKFVKGTDYQLSKEYTLDVYRLSSVVTEHDAKKAGAEVVKQVANPLLSGLLYPGLQALDEHYLEVDAQFGGLDQRKIFTFSEKYLPLLGYEKRIHLMNPMIPGLAGSKMSSSEEDSKIDLLDNAAAIKKKLKKAFCEPGNVNDNGVLSFAKHVIYPLLKEGETFNIQRTAEFGGDISFDTFEDLENAFAKEEIHPGDLKSAVEVYINRLLDPIRKEFEADPKLKSLLSKAYPPQKPKVVEELTPARLDIRVGKIVEVSKHPDADSLYIEKIDIGEASGPRTIISGLVNYVPIEEMQDRMVVILANLKPANLRGVQSHGMVLCASVDEPVRRVEPLRPPLDSKPGEKVIVDGYEDGSPDDVLNPKKKVWEKLQVDLVVNGSGEASWSGNVLLTASGGKLTADSLKNVAIK
;
A
#
# COMPACT_ATOMS: atom_id res chain seq x y z
N MET A 1 67.81 -17.05 -20.63
CA MET A 1 66.83 -18.02 -21.17
C MET A 1 65.64 -18.07 -20.21
N LYS A 2 64.48 -17.54 -20.61
CA LYS A 2 63.29 -17.35 -19.75
C LYS A 2 62.53 -18.67 -19.60
N ILE A 3 62.31 -19.14 -18.37
CA ILE A 3 61.35 -20.20 -18.06
C ILE A 3 60.03 -19.52 -17.65
N LYS A 4 59.05 -19.52 -18.55
CA LYS A 4 57.65 -19.15 -18.25
C LYS A 4 56.91 -20.39 -17.75
N ARG A 5 56.61 -20.46 -16.46
CA ARG A 5 55.54 -21.31 -15.92
C ARG A 5 54.20 -20.60 -16.18
N GLY A 6 53.50 -21.04 -17.23
CA GLY A 6 52.10 -20.67 -17.46
C GLY A 6 51.20 -21.61 -16.67
N VAL A 7 50.53 -21.09 -15.64
CA VAL A 7 49.39 -21.76 -15.00
C VAL A 7 48.23 -21.75 -15.99
N PRO A 8 47.48 -22.86 -16.20
CA PRO A 8 46.34 -22.86 -17.09
C PRO A 8 45.22 -22.03 -16.47
N LYS A 9 44.74 -21.01 -17.19
CA LYS A 9 43.42 -20.40 -16.92
C LYS A 9 42.38 -21.52 -17.03
N ARG A 10 41.87 -22.02 -15.90
CA ARG A 10 40.65 -22.85 -15.89
C ARG A 10 39.50 -21.96 -16.37
N LEU A 11 39.13 -22.12 -17.63
CA LEU A 11 37.84 -21.71 -18.15
C LEU A 11 36.76 -22.39 -17.29
N LEU A 12 35.75 -21.61 -16.91
CA LEU A 12 34.59 -22.05 -16.14
C LEU A 12 34.05 -23.36 -16.70
N ASP A 13 33.78 -24.33 -15.82
CA ASP A 13 32.89 -25.45 -16.12
C ASP A 13 31.48 -24.86 -16.33
N ILE A 14 31.23 -24.40 -17.56
CA ILE A 14 29.89 -24.09 -18.05
C ILE A 14 29.12 -25.40 -17.94
N HIS A 15 28.01 -25.40 -17.22
CA HIS A 15 27.09 -26.53 -17.22
C HIS A 15 26.79 -26.94 -18.67
N ILE A 16 27.33 -28.09 -19.08
CA ILE A 16 27.02 -28.70 -20.37
C ILE A 16 25.69 -29.40 -20.14
N CYS A 17 24.60 -28.75 -20.57
CA CYS A 17 23.27 -29.33 -20.46
C CYS A 17 23.19 -30.59 -21.35
N GLU A 18 23.26 -31.76 -20.72
CA GLU A 18 23.14 -33.07 -21.37
C GLU A 18 21.69 -33.40 -21.78
N LEU A 19 20.71 -32.56 -21.35
CA LEU A 19 19.34 -32.70 -21.81
C LEU A 19 19.29 -32.45 -23.33
N PRO A 20 18.62 -33.33 -24.09
CA PRO A 20 18.50 -33.16 -25.53
C PRO A 20 17.81 -31.82 -25.81
N LYS A 21 18.45 -30.97 -26.62
CA LYS A 21 17.86 -29.69 -27.05
C LYS A 21 16.48 -29.96 -27.65
N THR A 22 15.43 -29.64 -26.90
CA THR A 22 14.05 -29.70 -27.40
C THR A 22 13.89 -28.64 -28.49
N SER A 23 13.08 -28.88 -29.52
CA SER A 23 12.96 -27.93 -30.63
C SER A 23 12.61 -26.52 -30.12
N ASP A 24 13.34 -25.51 -30.57
CA ASP A 24 13.17 -24.09 -30.17
C ASP A 24 11.77 -23.53 -30.45
N SER A 25 10.98 -24.25 -31.26
CA SER A 25 9.63 -23.84 -31.61
C SER A 25 8.62 -23.86 -30.46
N ASN A 26 8.90 -24.59 -29.37
CA ASN A 26 8.01 -24.77 -28.20
C ASN A 26 6.57 -25.27 -28.49
N LEU A 27 6.29 -25.63 -29.74
CA LEU A 27 5.05 -26.26 -30.21
C LEU A 27 5.24 -27.79 -30.35
N PRO A 28 4.16 -28.60 -30.25
CA PRO A 28 4.25 -30.05 -30.41
C PRO A 28 5.01 -30.48 -31.67
N LYS A 29 5.84 -31.52 -31.60
CA LYS A 29 6.57 -32.04 -32.78
C LYS A 29 5.56 -32.53 -33.83
N LEU A 30 5.77 -32.13 -35.09
CA LEU A 30 4.99 -32.68 -36.20
C LEU A 30 5.53 -34.08 -36.53
N PRO A 31 4.68 -35.00 -37.00
CA PRO A 31 5.15 -36.32 -37.43
C PRO A 31 6.05 -36.18 -38.67
N PRO A 32 7.02 -37.10 -38.88
CA PRO A 32 7.98 -37.02 -39.97
C PRO A 32 7.33 -36.88 -41.36
N ASN A 33 6.16 -37.50 -41.54
CA ASN A 33 5.34 -37.50 -42.75
C ASN A 33 4.28 -36.37 -42.81
N ALA A 34 4.37 -35.34 -41.97
CA ALA A 34 3.42 -34.22 -41.99
C ALA A 34 3.37 -33.54 -43.37
N ARG A 35 2.16 -33.41 -43.93
CA ARG A 35 1.89 -32.78 -45.24
C ARG A 35 2.44 -31.34 -45.31
N PHE A 36 2.81 -30.90 -46.50
CA PHE A 36 3.33 -29.54 -46.78
C PHE A 36 2.49 -28.45 -46.11
N TYR A 37 1.16 -28.48 -46.30
CA TYR A 37 0.24 -27.51 -45.70
C TYR A 37 0.35 -27.43 -44.16
N THR A 38 0.57 -28.55 -43.47
CA THR A 38 0.68 -28.58 -42.00
C THR A 38 1.98 -27.94 -41.53
N ARG A 39 3.08 -28.17 -42.27
CA ARG A 39 4.37 -27.53 -42.00
C ARG A 39 4.32 -26.03 -42.28
N TRP A 40 3.73 -25.65 -43.42
CA TRP A 40 3.53 -24.25 -43.80
C TRP A 40 2.63 -23.51 -42.79
N LYS A 41 1.46 -24.06 -42.45
CA LYS A 41 0.55 -23.50 -41.44
C LYS A 41 1.26 -23.30 -40.11
N ARG A 42 2.04 -24.28 -39.64
CA ARG A 42 2.80 -24.15 -38.39
C ARG A 42 3.83 -23.02 -38.47
N SER A 43 4.56 -22.88 -39.58
CA SER A 43 5.53 -21.80 -39.76
C SER A 43 4.84 -20.44 -39.82
N PHE A 44 3.72 -20.33 -40.53
CA PHE A 44 2.92 -19.12 -40.63
C PHE A 44 2.31 -18.72 -39.28
N GLN A 45 1.79 -19.69 -38.52
CA GLN A 45 1.27 -19.48 -37.16
C GLN A 45 2.27 -18.81 -36.23
N LYS A 46 3.56 -19.21 -36.28
CA LYS A 46 4.60 -18.68 -35.38
C LYS A 46 4.73 -17.15 -35.42
N ILE A 47 4.44 -16.54 -36.57
CA ILE A 47 4.57 -15.09 -36.77
C ILE A 47 3.54 -14.31 -35.92
N PHE A 48 2.39 -14.93 -35.61
CA PHE A 48 1.31 -14.36 -34.78
C PHE A 48 1.49 -14.64 -33.28
N LEU A 49 2.26 -15.68 -32.92
CA LEU A 49 2.46 -16.10 -31.54
C LEU A 49 3.54 -15.24 -30.87
N VAL A 50 3.62 -15.36 -29.54
CA VAL A 50 4.68 -14.73 -28.76
C VAL A 50 6.09 -15.13 -29.25
N SER A 51 6.95 -14.11 -29.36
CA SER A 51 8.36 -14.22 -29.71
C SER A 51 9.24 -14.04 -28.48
N VAL A 52 10.30 -14.83 -28.37
CA VAL A 52 11.28 -14.73 -27.27
C VAL A 52 12.14 -13.49 -27.45
N ASP A 53 12.39 -13.09 -28.69
CA ASP A 53 13.31 -12.01 -29.05
C ASP A 53 12.65 -10.64 -29.04
N HIS A 54 11.32 -10.57 -28.86
CA HIS A 54 10.64 -9.29 -28.75
C HIS A 54 11.03 -8.58 -27.43
N PRO A 55 11.42 -7.27 -27.48
CA PRO A 55 11.90 -6.52 -26.31
C PRO A 55 10.98 -6.52 -25.08
N LEU A 56 9.67 -6.68 -25.30
CA LEU A 56 8.66 -6.57 -24.26
C LEU A 56 8.29 -7.93 -23.66
N THR A 57 8.66 -9.04 -24.28
CA THR A 57 8.23 -10.38 -23.83
C THR A 57 8.66 -10.65 -22.40
N ARG A 58 9.89 -10.30 -22.02
CA ARG A 58 10.42 -10.54 -20.66
C ARG A 58 9.76 -9.69 -19.58
N ASN A 59 9.13 -8.57 -19.96
CA ASN A 59 8.38 -7.74 -19.01
C ASN A 59 7.09 -8.46 -18.55
N PHE A 60 6.55 -9.34 -19.39
CA PHE A 60 5.27 -10.02 -19.17
C PHE A 60 5.44 -11.50 -18.82
N LEU A 61 6.34 -12.19 -19.52
CA LEU A 61 6.60 -13.61 -19.38
C LEU A 61 8.03 -13.79 -18.87
N ARG A 62 8.15 -13.92 -17.54
CA ARG A 62 9.44 -13.91 -16.82
C ARG A 62 10.29 -15.19 -17.01
N SER A 63 9.73 -16.24 -17.60
CA SER A 63 10.45 -17.51 -17.80
C SER A 63 10.22 -18.11 -19.20
N LEU A 64 11.19 -18.87 -19.69
CA LEU A 64 11.07 -19.61 -20.95
C LEU A 64 9.89 -20.60 -20.92
N ALA A 65 9.59 -21.17 -19.74
CA ALA A 65 8.43 -22.04 -19.55
C ALA A 65 7.10 -21.30 -19.72
N ALA A 66 6.98 -20.08 -19.17
CA ALA A 66 5.80 -19.25 -19.35
C ALA A 66 5.62 -18.85 -20.83
N ILE A 67 6.70 -18.50 -21.53
CA ILE A 67 6.68 -18.21 -22.97
C ILE A 67 6.25 -19.44 -23.76
N ALA A 68 6.80 -20.62 -23.45
CA ALA A 68 6.44 -21.87 -24.11
C ALA A 68 4.97 -22.25 -23.86
N PHE A 69 4.49 -22.07 -22.62
CA PHE A 69 3.10 -22.29 -22.26
C PHE A 69 2.17 -21.38 -23.06
N GLU A 70 2.45 -20.07 -23.07
CA GLU A 70 1.64 -19.08 -23.78
C GLU A 70 1.61 -19.34 -25.29
N LYS A 71 2.78 -19.66 -25.87
CA LYS A 71 2.91 -20.05 -27.27
C LYS A 71 2.08 -21.29 -27.62
N ARG A 72 2.00 -22.28 -26.73
CA ARG A 72 1.15 -23.48 -26.90
C ARG A 72 -0.34 -23.16 -26.70
N ARG A 73 -0.68 -22.37 -25.67
CA ARG A 73 -2.05 -21.97 -25.34
C ARG A 73 -2.67 -21.23 -26.52
N HIS A 74 -2.00 -20.18 -26.99
CA HIS A 74 -2.43 -19.39 -28.14
C HIS A 74 -2.39 -20.19 -29.44
N GLY A 75 -1.32 -20.96 -29.70
CA GLY A 75 -1.19 -21.78 -30.90
C GLY A 75 -2.21 -22.92 -31.04
N ARG A 76 -2.79 -23.41 -29.94
CA ARG A 76 -3.86 -24.42 -29.93
C ARG A 76 -5.27 -23.83 -29.92
N SER A 77 -5.41 -22.52 -29.67
CA SER A 77 -6.70 -21.87 -29.64
C SER A 77 -7.35 -21.78 -31.03
N LEU A 78 -8.68 -21.69 -31.06
CA LEU A 78 -9.43 -21.41 -32.30
C LEU A 78 -9.09 -20.03 -32.87
N THR A 79 -8.61 -19.12 -32.02
CA THR A 79 -8.22 -17.74 -32.34
C THR A 79 -6.70 -17.58 -32.50
N TRP A 80 -5.99 -18.62 -32.96
CA TRP A 80 -4.54 -18.57 -33.20
C TRP A 80 -4.09 -17.45 -34.15
N TRP A 81 -5.00 -16.96 -35.00
CA TRP A 81 -4.78 -15.89 -35.97
C TRP A 81 -4.80 -14.48 -35.36
N VAL A 82 -5.22 -14.33 -34.10
CA VAL A 82 -5.09 -13.08 -33.35
C VAL A 82 -3.61 -12.78 -33.14
N ILE A 83 -3.18 -11.56 -33.45
CA ILE A 83 -1.78 -11.14 -33.31
C ILE A 83 -1.47 -10.94 -31.83
N HIS A 84 -0.53 -11.72 -31.31
CA HIS A 84 -0.03 -11.48 -29.97
C HIS A 84 0.77 -10.16 -29.93
N PRO A 85 0.57 -9.28 -28.93
CA PRO A 85 1.25 -7.97 -28.90
C PRO A 85 2.78 -8.09 -28.84
N CYS A 86 3.30 -9.21 -28.32
CA CYS A 86 4.74 -9.53 -28.30
C CYS A 86 5.14 -10.56 -29.37
N SER A 87 4.51 -10.51 -30.55
CA SER A 87 4.83 -11.37 -31.71
C SER A 87 5.83 -10.73 -32.66
N ASP A 88 6.47 -11.53 -33.50
CA ASP A 88 7.37 -11.00 -34.53
C ASP A 88 6.62 -10.13 -35.55
N LEU A 89 5.39 -10.53 -35.93
CA LEU A 89 4.55 -9.74 -36.83
C LEU A 89 4.30 -8.34 -36.26
N ARG A 90 3.90 -8.25 -34.98
CA ARG A 90 3.62 -6.96 -34.35
C ARG A 90 4.86 -6.10 -34.24
N TYR A 91 6.01 -6.69 -33.90
CA TYR A 91 7.27 -5.95 -33.80
C TYR A 91 7.68 -5.29 -35.13
N TYR A 92 7.71 -6.07 -36.23
CA TYR A 92 8.06 -5.51 -37.54
C TYR A 92 7.02 -4.53 -38.07
N TRP A 93 5.74 -4.73 -37.73
CA TRP A 93 4.68 -3.78 -38.09
C TRP A 93 4.79 -2.47 -37.29
N ASP A 94 5.06 -2.52 -35.99
CA ASP A 94 5.34 -1.33 -35.17
C ASP A 94 6.56 -0.55 -35.69
N LEU A 95 7.59 -1.27 -36.15
CA LEU A 95 8.76 -0.67 -36.79
C LEU A 95 8.37 0.06 -38.09
N LEU A 96 7.59 -0.57 -38.97
CA LEU A 96 7.06 0.09 -40.18
C LEU A 96 6.23 1.33 -39.82
N MET A 97 5.30 1.19 -38.87
CA MET A 97 4.42 2.27 -38.44
C MET A 97 5.17 3.45 -37.80
N THR A 98 6.33 3.20 -37.19
CA THR A 98 7.22 4.27 -36.68
C THR A 98 7.64 5.21 -37.82
N PHE A 99 8.08 4.64 -38.95
CA PHE A 99 8.48 5.44 -40.12
C PHE A 99 7.28 6.09 -40.81
N ILE A 100 6.14 5.39 -40.90
CA ILE A 100 4.91 5.94 -41.47
C ILE A 100 4.39 7.14 -40.66
N TYR A 101 4.38 7.05 -39.33
CA TYR A 101 3.97 8.17 -38.49
C TYR A 101 4.93 9.35 -38.59
N LEU A 102 6.24 9.11 -38.61
CA LEU A 102 7.22 10.18 -38.82
C LEU A 102 7.02 10.86 -40.18
N TYR A 103 6.88 10.07 -41.25
CA TYR A 103 6.63 10.57 -42.59
C TYR A 103 5.35 11.40 -42.65
N MET A 104 4.25 10.91 -42.06
CA MET A 104 2.97 11.64 -41.98
C MET A 104 3.10 12.94 -41.20
N PHE A 105 3.76 12.93 -40.03
CA PHE A 105 3.91 14.11 -39.19
C PHE A 105 4.76 15.22 -39.83
N ILE A 106 5.57 14.90 -40.83
CA ILE A 106 6.32 15.88 -41.62
C ILE A 106 5.56 16.26 -42.90
N MET A 107 5.12 15.28 -43.69
CA MET A 107 4.60 15.55 -45.03
C MET A 107 3.18 16.08 -45.03
N VAL A 108 2.30 15.63 -44.12
CA VAL A 108 0.90 16.08 -44.07
C VAL A 108 0.81 17.58 -43.75
N PRO A 109 1.47 18.12 -42.69
CA PRO A 109 1.47 19.56 -42.44
C PRO A 109 2.14 20.36 -43.56
N TYR A 110 3.22 19.83 -44.15
CA TYR A 110 3.92 20.49 -45.25
C TYR A 110 3.04 20.63 -46.51
N ILE A 111 2.47 19.53 -47.00
CA ILE A 111 1.62 19.52 -48.20
C ILE A 111 0.41 20.44 -47.98
N LEU A 112 -0.21 20.34 -46.79
CA LEU A 112 -1.35 21.17 -46.45
C LEU A 112 -0.99 22.67 -46.47
N ALA A 113 0.11 23.05 -45.80
CA ALA A 113 0.51 24.44 -45.63
C ALA A 113 1.08 25.08 -46.90
N PHE A 114 1.92 24.37 -47.65
CA PHE A 114 2.70 24.96 -48.75
C PHE A 114 2.15 24.64 -50.15
N GLN A 115 1.36 23.56 -50.29
CA GLN A 115 0.81 23.16 -51.59
C GLN A 115 -0.70 23.36 -51.66
N ARG A 116 -1.48 22.75 -50.75
CA ARG A 116 -2.94 22.76 -50.84
C ARG A 116 -3.53 24.15 -50.57
N VAL A 117 -3.30 24.68 -49.37
CA VAL A 117 -3.96 25.90 -48.92
C VAL A 117 -3.32 27.15 -49.55
N ALA A 118 -1.98 27.25 -49.55
CA ALA A 118 -1.32 28.44 -50.07
C ALA A 118 -1.39 28.58 -51.61
N LYS A 119 -1.20 27.47 -52.34
CA LYS A 119 -1.09 27.47 -53.80
C LYS A 119 -2.37 27.06 -54.53
N SER A 120 -3.40 26.61 -53.83
CA SER A 120 -4.62 26.10 -54.48
C SER A 120 -4.31 24.95 -55.45
N SER A 121 -3.30 24.13 -55.13
CA SER A 121 -2.83 23.04 -55.97
C SER A 121 -3.89 21.94 -56.13
N ASN A 122 -3.81 21.18 -57.21
CA ASN A 122 -4.70 20.06 -57.47
C ASN A 122 -4.59 18.95 -56.41
N PRO A 123 -5.63 18.12 -56.25
CA PRO A 123 -5.65 16.92 -55.40
C PRO A 123 -4.40 16.04 -55.45
N GLU A 124 -3.78 15.92 -56.63
CA GLU A 124 -2.57 15.11 -56.91
C GLU A 124 -1.36 15.50 -56.05
N SER A 125 -1.35 16.69 -55.45
CA SER A 125 -0.30 17.05 -54.47
C SER A 125 -0.23 16.14 -53.24
N TRP A 126 -1.28 15.34 -52.98
CA TRP A 126 -1.32 14.32 -51.93
C TRP A 126 -0.75 12.95 -52.35
N ASP A 127 -0.42 12.75 -53.63
CA ASP A 127 0.13 11.48 -54.16
C ASP A 127 1.30 10.91 -53.34
N PRO A 128 2.27 11.72 -52.87
CA PRO A 128 3.39 11.21 -52.07
C PRO A 128 2.97 10.51 -50.78
N VAL A 129 1.84 10.92 -50.17
CA VAL A 129 1.38 10.39 -48.87
C VAL A 129 0.23 9.40 -48.98
N HIS A 130 -0.36 9.17 -50.16
CA HIS A 130 -1.36 8.13 -50.36
C HIS A 130 -0.93 6.73 -49.89
N PRO A 131 0.32 6.26 -50.16
CA PRO A 131 0.80 4.99 -49.61
C PRO A 131 0.79 4.93 -48.07
N ALA A 132 1.07 6.06 -47.40
CA ALA A 132 1.05 6.14 -45.94
C ALA A 132 -0.37 6.03 -45.39
N TYR A 133 -1.36 6.65 -46.04
CA TYR A 133 -2.77 6.49 -45.67
C TYR A 133 -3.26 5.06 -45.86
N ILE A 134 -2.94 4.41 -46.98
CA ILE A 134 -3.28 3.01 -47.23
C ILE A 134 -2.69 2.13 -46.11
N THR A 135 -1.44 2.37 -45.73
CA THR A 135 -0.79 1.64 -44.64
C THR A 135 -1.49 1.88 -43.29
N CYS A 136 -1.94 3.11 -43.01
CA CYS A 136 -2.73 3.41 -41.81
C CYS A 136 -4.10 2.70 -41.80
N ILE A 137 -4.75 2.55 -42.96
CA ILE A 137 -5.99 1.77 -43.07
C ILE A 137 -5.73 0.30 -42.73
N PHE A 138 -4.63 -0.27 -43.21
CA PHE A 138 -4.22 -1.62 -42.80
C PHE A 138 -3.89 -1.70 -41.30
N ASP A 139 -3.26 -0.68 -40.71
CA ASP A 139 -3.00 -0.65 -39.26
C ASP A 139 -4.30 -0.69 -38.44
N ILE A 140 -5.36 0.00 -38.87
CA ILE A 140 -6.69 -0.09 -38.23
C ILE A 140 -7.18 -1.54 -38.22
N VAL A 141 -7.09 -2.24 -39.37
CA VAL A 141 -7.48 -3.66 -39.48
C VAL A 141 -6.64 -4.53 -38.54
N LEU A 142 -5.32 -4.33 -38.50
CA LEU A 142 -4.44 -5.10 -37.62
C LEU A 142 -4.71 -4.81 -36.14
N ASN A 143 -5.07 -3.58 -35.77
CA ASN A 143 -5.39 -3.22 -34.39
C ASN A 143 -6.68 -3.91 -33.90
N PHE A 144 -7.65 -4.18 -34.78
CA PHE A 144 -8.84 -4.99 -34.44
C PHE A 144 -8.53 -6.47 -34.15
N ILE A 145 -7.37 -6.95 -34.58
CA ILE A 145 -6.94 -8.35 -34.38
C ILE A 145 -5.67 -8.47 -33.53
N THR A 146 -5.22 -7.38 -32.91
CA THR A 146 -4.03 -7.36 -32.04
C THR A 146 -4.46 -7.42 -30.58
N GLY A 147 -3.93 -8.40 -29.85
CA GLY A 147 -4.14 -8.49 -28.40
C GLY A 147 -3.61 -7.29 -27.65
N PHE A 148 -4.21 -6.96 -26.52
CA PHE A 148 -3.79 -5.83 -25.71
C PHE A 148 -3.45 -6.26 -24.28
N LYS A 149 -2.65 -5.44 -23.60
CA LYS A 149 -2.22 -5.68 -22.23
C LYS A 149 -3.26 -5.15 -21.22
N SER A 150 -3.41 -5.85 -20.10
CA SER A 150 -4.13 -5.32 -18.95
C SER A 150 -3.50 -4.02 -18.43
N GLN A 151 -4.27 -3.16 -17.78
CA GLN A 151 -3.78 -1.89 -17.21
C GLN A 151 -2.66 -2.12 -16.20
N ASP A 152 -2.73 -3.24 -15.46
CA ASP A 152 -1.71 -3.61 -14.46
C ASP A 152 -0.51 -4.34 -15.08
N GLY A 153 -0.53 -4.57 -16.39
CA GLY A 153 0.59 -5.15 -17.15
C GLY A 153 0.84 -6.64 -16.91
N HIS A 154 0.03 -7.36 -16.13
CA HIS A 154 0.26 -8.78 -15.81
C HIS A 154 -0.37 -9.78 -16.78
N GLU A 155 -1.40 -9.38 -17.52
CA GLU A 155 -2.15 -10.27 -18.42
C GLU A 155 -2.25 -9.71 -19.83
N ILE A 156 -2.29 -10.61 -20.81
CA ILE A 156 -2.47 -10.32 -22.23
C ILE A 156 -3.81 -10.89 -22.67
N PHE A 157 -4.69 -10.01 -23.14
CA PHE A 157 -6.00 -10.38 -23.65
C PHE A 157 -5.93 -10.65 -25.15
N LEU A 158 -6.28 -11.88 -25.54
CA LEU A 158 -6.34 -12.35 -26.93
C LEU A 158 -7.77 -12.66 -27.41
N ASP A 159 -8.79 -12.32 -26.60
CA ASP A 159 -10.19 -12.50 -26.96
C ASP A 159 -10.62 -11.44 -28.00
N PRO A 160 -11.06 -11.83 -29.21
CA PRO A 160 -11.47 -10.90 -30.26
C PRO A 160 -12.54 -9.89 -29.83
N VAL A 161 -13.54 -10.30 -29.04
CA VAL A 161 -14.63 -9.42 -28.62
C VAL A 161 -14.11 -8.34 -27.69
N LEU A 162 -13.20 -8.73 -26.79
CA LEU A 162 -12.59 -7.81 -25.85
C LEU A 162 -11.63 -6.83 -26.55
N ILE A 163 -10.86 -7.31 -27.54
CA ILE A 163 -9.99 -6.48 -28.38
C ILE A 163 -10.79 -5.41 -29.10
N ILE A 164 -11.88 -5.78 -29.78
CA ILE A 164 -12.75 -4.84 -30.49
C ILE A 164 -13.29 -3.77 -29.53
N ARG A 165 -13.82 -4.18 -28.38
CA ARG A 165 -14.38 -3.24 -27.39
C ARG A 165 -13.32 -2.30 -26.83
N HIS A 166 -12.11 -2.79 -26.61
CA HIS A 166 -10.99 -1.98 -26.12
C HIS A 166 -10.55 -0.95 -27.15
N TYR A 167 -10.37 -1.36 -28.41
CA TYR A 167 -9.91 -0.46 -29.48
C TYR A 167 -10.95 0.62 -29.83
N VAL A 168 -12.24 0.25 -29.90
CA VAL A 168 -13.34 1.19 -30.18
C VAL A 168 -13.49 2.27 -29.10
N LYS A 169 -13.27 1.91 -27.83
CA LYS A 169 -13.27 2.88 -26.71
C LYS A 169 -12.03 3.78 -26.67
N GLY A 170 -10.98 3.43 -27.40
CA GLY A 170 -9.70 4.14 -27.42
C GLY A 170 -9.48 4.90 -28.72
N TYR A 171 -8.44 4.52 -29.47
CA TYR A 171 -7.94 5.27 -30.62
C TYR A 171 -8.72 5.05 -31.93
N PHE A 172 -9.69 4.13 -31.99
CA PHE A 172 -10.38 3.79 -33.25
C PHE A 172 -10.93 5.02 -33.99
N PHE A 173 -11.71 5.88 -33.34
CA PHE A 173 -12.30 7.04 -34.00
C PHE A 173 -11.24 8.05 -34.47
N ILE A 174 -10.19 8.22 -33.68
CA ILE A 174 -9.04 9.06 -34.04
C ILE A 174 -8.37 8.50 -35.30
N ASP A 175 -8.07 7.20 -35.33
CA ASP A 175 -7.43 6.58 -36.49
C ASP A 175 -8.30 6.61 -37.72
N PHE A 176 -9.59 6.30 -37.57
CA PHE A 176 -10.53 6.31 -38.68
C PHE A 176 -10.61 7.70 -39.31
N ILE A 177 -10.90 8.73 -38.52
CA ILE A 177 -11.04 10.11 -39.02
C ILE A 177 -9.73 10.63 -39.62
N SER A 178 -8.58 10.30 -39.02
CA SER A 178 -7.29 10.84 -39.47
C SER A 178 -6.61 10.02 -40.58
N SER A 179 -7.06 8.80 -40.85
CA SER A 179 -6.45 7.91 -41.86
C SER A 179 -7.27 7.79 -43.15
N VAL A 180 -8.45 8.42 -43.20
CA VAL A 180 -9.28 8.50 -44.40
C VAL A 180 -8.75 9.61 -45.33
N PRO A 181 -8.40 9.30 -46.59
CA PRO A 181 -8.04 10.31 -47.57
C PRO A 181 -9.29 11.02 -48.08
N TYR A 182 -9.67 12.13 -47.47
CA TYR A 182 -10.90 12.85 -47.82
C TYR A 182 -10.95 13.30 -49.28
N ILE A 183 -9.79 13.50 -49.89
CA ILE A 183 -9.61 13.87 -51.29
C ILE A 183 -10.14 12.79 -52.27
N TRP A 184 -10.33 11.54 -51.82
CA TRP A 184 -11.00 10.51 -52.64
C TRP A 184 -12.48 10.80 -52.88
N PHE A 185 -13.10 11.66 -52.07
CA PHE A 185 -14.54 11.93 -52.12
C PHE A 185 -14.89 13.25 -52.83
N TYR A 186 -13.91 14.11 -53.13
CA TYR A 186 -14.10 15.33 -53.93
C TYR A 186 -12.92 15.58 -54.86
N LYS A 187 -13.21 15.94 -56.11
CA LYS A 187 -12.18 16.21 -57.14
C LYS A 187 -11.82 17.69 -57.24
N ASP A 188 -12.50 18.54 -56.48
CA ASP A 188 -12.32 19.98 -56.54
C ASP A 188 -11.03 20.41 -55.83
N ARG A 189 -10.31 21.37 -56.43
CA ARG A 189 -9.21 22.08 -55.76
C ARG A 189 -9.78 23.17 -54.84
N ILE A 190 -9.02 23.53 -53.81
CA ILE A 190 -9.32 24.72 -53.00
C ILE A 190 -9.07 25.93 -53.89
N LEU A 191 -10.10 26.71 -54.18
CA LEU A 191 -9.99 27.93 -54.98
C LEU A 191 -9.22 29.01 -54.21
N PRO A 192 -8.39 29.83 -54.87
CA PRO A 192 -7.65 30.91 -54.23
C PRO A 192 -8.52 31.78 -53.29
N PRO A 193 -7.94 32.35 -52.21
CA PRO A 193 -8.68 33.20 -51.30
C PRO A 193 -9.23 34.43 -52.06
N GLY A 194 -10.48 34.75 -51.79
CA GLY A 194 -11.28 35.72 -52.54
C GLY A 194 -12.79 35.46 -52.39
N PRO A 195 -13.65 36.28 -53.02
CA PRO A 195 -15.11 36.16 -52.88
C PRO A 195 -15.70 34.81 -53.35
N ASN A 196 -15.01 34.14 -54.28
CA ASN A 196 -15.42 32.86 -54.86
C ASN A 196 -14.71 31.66 -54.21
N SER A 197 -14.07 31.83 -53.04
CA SER A 197 -13.33 30.75 -52.39
C SER A 197 -14.26 29.69 -51.79
N ASN A 198 -13.94 28.40 -52.00
CA ASN A 198 -14.68 27.26 -51.47
C ASN A 198 -14.13 26.81 -50.10
N SER A 199 -14.09 27.74 -49.15
CA SER A 199 -13.44 27.60 -47.84
C SER A 199 -13.95 26.44 -46.98
N ILE A 200 -15.13 25.88 -47.29
CA ILE A 200 -15.66 24.68 -46.63
C ILE A 200 -14.78 23.44 -46.82
N LEU A 201 -14.03 23.36 -47.94
CA LEU A 201 -13.10 22.27 -48.20
C LEU A 201 -11.86 22.28 -47.28
N LEU A 202 -11.62 23.35 -46.52
CA LEU A 202 -10.54 23.39 -45.53
C LEU A 202 -10.78 22.42 -44.36
N ILE A 203 -12.05 22.16 -44.02
CA ILE A 203 -12.42 21.28 -42.90
C ILE A 203 -11.88 19.85 -43.12
N PRO A 204 -12.24 19.14 -44.21
CA PRO A 204 -11.72 17.79 -44.43
C PRO A 204 -10.20 17.71 -44.59
N GLU A 205 -9.54 18.78 -45.06
CA GLU A 205 -8.08 18.82 -45.25
C GLU A 205 -7.30 18.94 -43.93
N ILE A 206 -7.93 19.46 -42.87
CA ILE A 206 -7.33 19.59 -41.53
C ILE A 206 -7.52 18.31 -40.70
N LEU A 207 -8.56 17.49 -40.97
CA LEU A 207 -8.86 16.26 -40.22
C LEU A 207 -7.66 15.29 -40.09
N PRO A 208 -6.81 15.08 -41.11
CA PRO A 208 -5.60 14.26 -40.97
C PRO A 208 -4.63 14.73 -39.87
N LEU A 209 -4.60 16.03 -39.52
CA LEU A 209 -3.73 16.55 -38.45
C LEU A 209 -4.09 15.99 -37.07
N ILE A 210 -5.31 15.49 -36.88
CA ILE A 210 -5.74 14.82 -35.63
C ILE A 210 -4.87 13.59 -35.33
N LYS A 211 -4.18 13.01 -36.33
CA LYS A 211 -3.22 11.90 -36.15
C LYS A 211 -2.11 12.24 -35.15
N ILE A 212 -1.85 13.52 -34.86
CA ILE A 212 -0.90 13.96 -33.81
C ILE A 212 -1.18 13.32 -32.44
N ALA A 213 -2.43 12.93 -32.16
CA ALA A 213 -2.79 12.17 -30.96
C ALA A 213 -2.04 10.83 -30.82
N ARG A 214 -1.47 10.30 -31.92
CA ARG A 214 -0.60 9.11 -31.95
C ARG A 214 0.87 9.39 -31.57
N ILE A 215 1.24 10.61 -31.20
CA ILE A 215 2.62 10.93 -30.78
C ILE A 215 3.09 10.08 -29.57
N TYR A 216 2.18 9.73 -28.66
CA TYR A 216 2.49 8.83 -27.54
C TYR A 216 2.76 7.39 -28.02
N THR A 217 2.00 6.93 -29.02
CA THR A 217 2.23 5.63 -29.67
C THR A 217 3.58 5.62 -30.39
N LEU A 218 3.95 6.69 -31.09
CA LEU A 218 5.28 6.82 -31.70
C LEU A 218 6.40 6.75 -30.66
N ARG A 219 6.27 7.46 -29.52
CA ARG A 219 7.24 7.38 -28.41
C ARG A 219 7.38 5.94 -27.90
N PHE A 220 6.27 5.23 -27.77
CA PHE A 220 6.27 3.84 -27.35
C PHE A 220 7.02 2.94 -28.33
N TYR A 221 6.80 3.08 -29.64
CA TYR A 221 7.52 2.29 -30.66
C TYR A 221 9.01 2.60 -30.72
N VAL A 222 9.38 3.88 -30.66
CA VAL A 222 10.80 4.29 -30.59
C VAL A 222 11.49 3.67 -29.37
N ARG A 223 10.81 3.62 -28.22
CA ARG A 223 11.33 2.96 -27.02
C ARG A 223 11.53 1.45 -27.20
N GLN A 224 10.65 0.78 -27.94
CA GLN A 224 10.84 -0.64 -28.26
C GLN A 224 12.09 -0.88 -29.13
N ILE A 225 12.35 0.01 -30.09
CA ILE A 225 13.54 -0.07 -30.96
C ILE A 225 14.80 0.16 -30.12
N ILE A 226 14.80 1.19 -29.28
CA ILE A 226 15.93 1.55 -28.41
C ILE A 226 16.24 0.45 -27.39
N ALA A 227 15.24 -0.29 -26.93
CA ALA A 227 15.43 -1.39 -25.96
C ALA A 227 16.34 -2.53 -26.46
N ASN A 228 16.61 -2.62 -27.78
CA ASN A 228 17.56 -3.56 -28.34
C ASN A 228 19.03 -3.08 -28.26
N PHE A 229 19.26 -1.83 -27.88
CA PHE A 229 20.58 -1.22 -27.77
C PHE A 229 20.93 -0.96 -26.30
N PRO A 230 22.23 -1.00 -25.93
CA PRO A 230 22.69 -0.73 -24.56
C PRO A 230 22.72 0.79 -24.30
N ILE A 231 21.56 1.44 -24.36
CA ILE A 231 21.38 2.87 -24.19
C ILE A 231 20.78 3.14 -22.80
N SER A 232 21.33 4.11 -22.08
CA SER A 232 20.81 4.53 -20.77
C SER A 232 19.46 5.24 -20.92
N HIS A 233 18.68 5.27 -19.83
CA HIS A 233 17.39 5.98 -19.81
C HIS A 233 17.53 7.49 -20.08
N ALA A 234 18.66 8.09 -19.69
CA ALA A 234 18.94 9.50 -19.94
C ALA A 234 19.20 9.78 -21.43
N GLU A 235 19.95 8.90 -22.09
CA GLU A 235 20.21 8.97 -23.53
C GLU A 235 18.92 8.75 -24.35
N GLU A 236 18.09 7.76 -23.98
CA GLU A 236 16.76 7.53 -24.60
C GLU A 236 15.91 8.82 -24.56
N LYS A 237 15.80 9.44 -23.39
CA LYS A 237 15.05 10.70 -23.22
C LYS A 237 15.63 11.84 -24.04
N SER A 238 16.96 11.94 -24.13
CA SER A 238 17.66 13.00 -24.87
C SER A 238 17.44 12.88 -26.38
N ILE A 239 17.54 11.66 -26.91
CA ILE A 239 17.26 11.37 -28.33
C ILE A 239 15.82 11.74 -28.69
N TRP A 240 14.85 11.31 -27.86
CA TRP A 240 13.45 11.67 -28.08
C TRP A 240 13.21 13.18 -28.01
N LEU A 241 13.84 13.86 -27.05
CA LEU A 241 13.69 15.30 -26.87
C LEU A 241 14.20 16.06 -28.09
N ALA A 242 15.39 15.71 -28.59
CA ALA A 242 15.95 16.31 -29.80
C ALA A 242 15.03 16.10 -31.01
N PHE A 243 14.52 14.88 -31.20
CA PHE A 243 13.56 14.57 -32.26
C PHE A 243 12.25 15.38 -32.14
N LEU A 244 11.69 15.48 -30.94
CA LEU A 244 10.46 16.23 -30.68
C LEU A 244 10.64 17.73 -30.95
N VAL A 245 11.79 18.30 -30.59
CA VAL A 245 12.13 19.71 -30.86
C VAL A 245 12.15 19.98 -32.36
N LEU A 246 12.82 19.13 -33.15
CA LEU A 246 12.87 19.26 -34.61
C LEU A 246 11.47 19.21 -35.24
N LEU A 247 10.62 18.32 -34.75
CA LEU A 247 9.24 18.19 -35.24
C LEU A 247 8.39 19.41 -34.88
N ILE A 248 8.54 19.96 -33.66
CA ILE A 248 7.87 21.19 -33.25
C ILE A 248 8.32 22.37 -34.10
N PHE A 249 9.62 22.48 -34.44
CA PHE A 249 10.08 23.54 -35.34
C PHE A 249 9.37 23.45 -36.68
N HIS A 250 9.35 22.26 -37.28
CA HIS A 250 8.65 22.01 -38.52
C HIS A 250 7.15 22.38 -38.45
N TRP A 251 6.45 21.99 -37.38
CA TRP A 251 5.04 22.31 -37.19
C TRP A 251 4.79 23.81 -36.98
N CYS A 252 5.60 24.47 -36.15
CA CYS A 252 5.52 25.93 -35.97
C CYS A 252 5.68 26.66 -37.30
N SER A 253 6.56 26.18 -38.18
CA SER A 253 6.77 26.75 -39.51
C SER A 253 5.58 26.55 -40.43
N CYS A 254 5.01 25.34 -40.46
CA CYS A 254 3.80 25.06 -41.24
C CYS A 254 2.61 25.89 -40.75
N ILE A 255 2.43 26.00 -39.43
CA ILE A 255 1.36 26.79 -38.80
C ILE A 255 1.53 28.29 -39.11
N THR A 256 2.75 28.80 -39.00
CA THR A 256 3.06 30.21 -39.32
C THR A 256 2.70 30.53 -40.76
N HIS A 257 2.99 29.63 -41.70
CA HIS A 257 2.67 29.81 -43.11
C HIS A 257 1.17 29.68 -43.40
N ILE A 258 0.51 28.62 -42.90
CA ILE A 258 -0.86 28.27 -43.28
C ILE A 258 -1.92 29.17 -42.64
N PHE A 259 -1.69 29.65 -41.41
CA PHE A 259 -2.71 30.34 -40.63
C PHE A 259 -3.21 31.62 -41.32
N PRO A 260 -2.34 32.53 -41.81
CA PRO A 260 -2.78 33.70 -42.58
C PRO A 260 -3.61 33.34 -43.82
N PHE A 261 -3.27 32.24 -44.52
CA PHE A 261 -4.05 31.80 -45.68
C PHE A 261 -5.44 31.30 -45.29
N ILE A 262 -5.56 30.53 -44.20
CA ILE A 262 -6.88 30.10 -43.68
C ILE A 262 -7.76 31.32 -43.39
N ILE A 263 -7.21 32.35 -42.75
CA ILE A 263 -7.95 33.59 -42.48
C ILE A 263 -8.35 34.28 -43.79
N ALA A 264 -7.46 34.36 -44.78
CA ALA A 264 -7.77 34.95 -46.09
C ALA A 264 -8.90 34.19 -46.82
N HIS A 265 -8.91 32.86 -46.75
CA HIS A 265 -9.99 32.04 -47.29
C HIS A 265 -11.33 32.28 -46.59
N ILE A 266 -11.34 32.36 -45.25
CA ILE A 266 -12.57 32.58 -44.47
C ILE A 266 -13.12 34.00 -44.67
N THR A 267 -12.25 35.00 -44.77
CA THR A 267 -12.63 36.41 -44.90
C THR A 267 -12.85 36.87 -46.34
N GLY A 268 -12.52 36.03 -47.33
CA GLY A 268 -12.70 36.32 -48.75
C GLY A 268 -11.75 37.39 -49.31
N VAL A 269 -10.63 37.66 -48.64
CA VAL A 269 -9.63 38.65 -49.07
C VAL A 269 -8.77 38.06 -50.20
N THR A 270 -8.61 38.80 -51.30
CA THR A 270 -7.78 38.37 -52.44
C THR A 270 -6.28 38.44 -52.12
N LYS A 271 -5.47 37.60 -52.76
CA LYS A 271 -4.00 37.54 -52.57
C LYS A 271 -3.34 38.92 -52.75
N GLU A 272 -3.75 39.67 -53.76
CA GLU A 272 -3.21 40.98 -54.14
C GLU A 272 -3.52 42.09 -53.11
N ASN A 273 -4.62 41.97 -52.39
CA ASN A 273 -5.04 42.93 -51.37
C ASN A 273 -4.71 42.48 -49.94
N SER A 274 -3.98 41.36 -49.79
CA SER A 274 -3.65 40.80 -48.48
C SER A 274 -2.40 41.47 -47.89
N ASP A 275 -2.42 41.70 -46.57
CA ASP A 275 -1.30 42.23 -45.80
C ASP A 275 -0.31 41.13 -45.36
N MET A 276 -0.45 39.91 -45.91
CA MET A 276 0.33 38.75 -45.50
C MET A 276 1.82 38.94 -45.77
N PHE A 277 2.65 38.54 -44.82
CA PHE A 277 4.12 38.63 -44.88
C PHE A 277 4.71 38.06 -46.19
N LEU A 278 4.16 36.96 -46.70
CA LEU A 278 4.61 36.32 -47.95
C LEU A 278 4.53 37.26 -49.16
N PHE A 279 3.45 38.04 -49.28
CA PHE A 279 3.19 38.90 -50.44
C PHE A 279 3.87 40.26 -50.29
N THR A 280 3.84 40.86 -49.09
CA THR A 280 4.44 42.17 -48.82
C THR A 280 5.96 42.19 -48.99
N THR A 281 6.63 41.06 -48.74
CA THR A 281 8.09 40.91 -48.90
C THR A 281 8.53 40.37 -50.26
N GLY A 282 7.59 39.97 -51.13
CA GLY A 282 7.92 39.35 -52.42
C GLY A 282 8.46 37.91 -52.33
N LEU A 283 8.38 37.26 -51.16
CA LEU A 283 8.86 35.89 -50.94
C LEU A 283 8.19 34.86 -51.85
N TYR A 284 6.94 35.10 -52.26
CA TYR A 284 6.20 34.24 -53.18
C TYR A 284 6.87 34.02 -54.55
N LYS A 285 7.86 34.85 -54.92
CA LYS A 285 8.63 34.72 -56.17
C LYS A 285 9.79 33.72 -56.06
N LYS A 286 10.14 33.27 -54.85
CA LYS A 286 11.22 32.31 -54.62
C LYS A 286 10.74 30.87 -54.82
N SER A 287 11.68 29.92 -54.81
CA SER A 287 11.36 28.50 -54.88
C SER A 287 10.62 28.02 -53.62
N ASP A 288 9.85 26.94 -53.74
CA ASP A 288 9.11 26.34 -52.60
C ASP A 288 10.01 25.96 -51.44
N PHE A 289 11.23 25.51 -51.78
CA PHE A 289 12.24 25.17 -50.80
C PHE A 289 12.74 26.41 -50.04
N ASP A 290 12.97 27.52 -50.74
CA ASP A 290 13.39 28.78 -50.10
C ASP A 290 12.28 29.38 -49.24
N ILE A 291 11.02 29.29 -49.69
CA ILE A 291 9.85 29.71 -48.91
C ILE A 291 9.77 28.85 -47.65
N TYR A 292 9.83 27.53 -47.78
CA TYR A 292 9.83 26.63 -46.62
C TYR A 292 10.97 26.93 -45.66
N LEU A 293 12.20 27.12 -46.15
CA LEU A 293 13.37 27.43 -45.31
C LEU A 293 13.20 28.77 -44.58
N THR A 294 12.65 29.78 -45.25
CA THR A 294 12.35 31.08 -44.62
C THR A 294 11.35 30.90 -43.47
N TYR A 295 10.23 30.21 -43.71
CA TYR A 295 9.25 29.91 -42.66
C TYR A 295 9.78 28.93 -41.60
N TYR A 296 10.76 28.09 -41.93
CA TYR A 296 11.52 27.28 -40.98
C TYR A 296 12.24 28.15 -39.96
N HIS A 297 13.01 29.13 -40.43
CA HIS A 297 13.68 30.10 -39.57
C HIS A 297 12.70 30.96 -38.76
N ILE A 298 11.57 31.38 -39.34
CA ILE A 298 10.51 32.11 -38.60
C ILE A 298 9.92 31.23 -37.50
N GLY A 299 9.60 29.97 -37.80
CA GLY A 299 9.06 29.01 -36.82
C GLY A 299 10.02 28.77 -35.66
N MET A 300 11.33 28.66 -35.93
CA MET A 300 12.37 28.58 -34.90
C MET A 300 12.44 29.86 -34.05
N SER A 301 12.40 31.04 -34.68
CA SER A 301 12.37 32.34 -34.00
C SER A 301 11.17 32.44 -33.04
N ASN A 302 9.99 32.00 -33.49
CA ASN A 302 8.79 31.95 -32.68
C ASN A 302 8.94 30.97 -31.50
N PHE A 303 9.50 29.79 -31.73
CA PHE A 303 9.69 28.80 -30.68
C PHE A 303 10.65 29.27 -29.57
N PHE A 304 11.80 29.83 -29.93
CA PHE A 304 12.78 30.32 -28.95
C PHE A 304 12.41 31.68 -28.36
N ALA A 305 11.38 32.34 -28.88
CA ALA A 305 11.06 33.73 -28.59
C ALA A 305 12.27 34.66 -28.77
N SER A 306 13.02 34.43 -29.86
CA SER A 306 14.23 35.16 -30.20
C SER A 306 14.08 35.91 -31.52
N SER A 307 14.83 36.99 -31.71
CA SER A 307 14.83 37.80 -32.93
C SER A 307 15.84 37.30 -33.96
N PHE A 308 15.80 36.01 -34.33
CA PHE A 308 16.65 35.49 -35.41
C PHE A 308 16.35 36.14 -36.77
N ILE A 309 15.15 36.73 -36.92
CA ILE A 309 14.73 37.49 -38.10
C ILE A 309 14.14 38.82 -37.62
N GLU A 310 14.61 39.92 -38.21
CA GLU A 310 13.99 41.22 -38.06
C GLU A 310 12.82 41.36 -39.05
N PHE A 311 11.66 41.73 -38.52
CA PHE A 311 10.46 41.93 -39.33
C PHE A 311 10.19 43.43 -39.43
N HIS A 312 10.30 43.99 -40.63
CA HIS A 312 10.00 45.40 -40.88
C HIS A 312 8.49 45.68 -40.93
N SER A 313 7.70 44.73 -41.43
CA SER A 313 6.24 44.79 -41.45
C SER A 313 5.64 43.38 -41.41
N LEU A 314 4.58 43.20 -40.61
CA LEU A 314 3.81 41.96 -40.51
C LEU A 314 2.32 42.27 -40.67
N GLY A 315 1.61 41.41 -41.38
CA GLY A 315 0.15 41.49 -41.47
C GLY A 315 -0.51 41.21 -40.13
N LYS A 316 -1.79 41.57 -40.00
CA LYS A 316 -2.55 41.37 -38.75
C LYS A 316 -2.62 39.89 -38.37
N SER A 317 -2.92 39.01 -39.32
CA SER A 317 -2.99 37.56 -39.09
C SER A 317 -1.62 36.95 -38.78
N ASP A 318 -0.56 37.41 -39.46
CA ASP A 318 0.83 37.00 -39.15
C ASP A 318 1.22 37.39 -37.73
N THR A 319 0.86 38.60 -37.30
CA THR A 319 1.11 39.08 -35.93
C THR A 319 0.39 38.22 -34.89
N ILE A 320 -0.88 37.89 -35.12
CA ILE A 320 -1.68 37.06 -34.20
C ILE A 320 -1.05 35.68 -34.01
N ILE A 321 -0.76 34.96 -35.11
CA ILE A 321 -0.20 33.60 -35.00
C ILE A 321 1.20 33.62 -34.39
N ARG A 322 1.99 34.66 -34.70
CA ARG A 322 3.28 34.86 -34.08
C ARG A 322 3.16 35.04 -32.56
N CYS A 323 2.25 35.86 -32.07
CA CYS A 323 2.02 36.01 -30.62
C CYS A 323 1.63 34.68 -29.95
N ILE A 324 0.76 33.88 -30.57
CA ILE A 324 0.36 32.57 -30.07
C ILE A 324 1.57 31.62 -30.00
N LEU A 325 2.34 31.53 -31.08
CA LEU A 325 3.50 30.64 -31.17
C LEU A 325 4.66 31.09 -30.27
N LEU A 326 4.83 32.40 -30.02
CA LEU A 326 5.79 32.93 -29.05
C LEU A 326 5.45 32.50 -27.62
N LEU A 327 4.19 32.58 -27.22
CA LEU A 327 3.75 32.12 -25.90
C LEU A 327 3.91 30.59 -25.75
N PHE A 328 3.48 29.84 -26.78
CA PHE A 328 3.65 28.38 -26.81
C PHE A 328 5.12 27.97 -26.77
N GLY A 329 5.97 28.61 -27.57
CA GLY A 329 7.41 28.41 -27.62
C GLY A 329 8.08 28.70 -26.29
N LYS A 330 7.70 29.80 -25.62
CA LYS A 330 8.21 30.13 -24.29
C LYS A 330 7.83 29.06 -23.25
N GLY A 331 6.61 28.54 -23.30
CA GLY A 331 6.20 27.41 -22.45
C GLY A 331 7.03 26.15 -22.70
N CYS A 332 7.23 25.79 -23.98
CA CYS A 332 8.00 24.61 -24.36
C CYS A 332 9.48 24.72 -24.01
N THR A 333 10.09 25.90 -24.19
CA THR A 333 11.50 26.14 -23.81
C THR A 333 11.71 26.02 -22.30
N ILE A 334 10.80 26.55 -21.48
CA ILE A 334 10.84 26.35 -20.02
C ILE A 334 10.72 24.85 -19.69
N TYR A 335 9.75 24.16 -20.27
CA TYR A 335 9.58 22.71 -20.07
C TYR A 335 10.85 21.92 -20.44
N PHE A 336 11.43 22.19 -21.61
CA PHE A 336 12.66 21.52 -22.05
C PHE A 336 13.86 21.85 -21.17
N MET A 337 13.99 23.10 -20.71
CA MET A 337 15.03 23.48 -19.75
C MET A 337 14.91 22.69 -18.44
N VAL A 338 13.69 22.51 -17.91
CA VAL A 338 13.44 21.70 -16.70
C VAL A 338 13.86 20.24 -16.93
N ILE A 339 13.50 19.65 -18.08
CA ILE A 339 13.88 18.27 -18.41
C ILE A 339 15.40 18.12 -18.53
N VAL A 340 16.08 19.06 -19.18
CA VAL A 340 17.55 19.05 -19.30
C VAL A 340 18.21 19.17 -17.92
N LEU A 341 17.73 20.07 -17.06
CA LEU A 341 18.23 20.21 -15.68
C LEU A 341 18.02 18.92 -14.87
N GLN A 342 16.87 18.25 -15.01
CA GLN A 342 16.62 16.95 -14.38
C GLN A 342 17.56 15.86 -14.88
N LEU A 343 17.88 15.83 -16.18
CA LEU A 343 18.83 14.87 -16.75
C LEU A 343 20.25 15.09 -16.20
N VAL A 344 20.70 16.35 -16.14
CA VAL A 344 22.00 16.71 -15.55
C VAL A 344 22.06 16.32 -14.07
N GLN A 345 20.99 16.61 -13.32
CA GLN A 345 20.90 16.25 -11.90
C GLN A 345 20.95 14.74 -11.69
N SER A 346 20.24 13.96 -12.50
CA SER A 346 20.22 12.50 -12.41
C SER A 346 21.56 11.87 -12.77
N ALA A 347 22.27 12.41 -13.77
CA ALA A 347 23.60 11.95 -14.15
C ALA A 347 24.65 12.27 -13.07
N ALA A 348 24.54 13.42 -12.42
CA ALA A 348 25.46 13.86 -11.36
C ALA A 348 25.08 13.37 -9.95
N GLU A 349 24.02 12.56 -9.79
CA GLU A 349 23.47 12.20 -8.47
C GLU A 349 24.50 11.56 -7.52
N PRO A 350 25.37 10.62 -7.94
CA PRO A 350 26.38 10.03 -7.05
C PRO A 350 27.41 11.04 -6.53
N GLU A 351 27.89 11.93 -7.40
CA GLU A 351 28.84 13.01 -7.07
C GLU A 351 28.18 14.05 -6.16
N LEU A 352 26.95 14.50 -6.49
CA LEU A 352 26.20 15.46 -5.67
C LEU A 352 25.93 14.94 -4.26
N LYS A 353 25.69 13.63 -4.09
CA LYS A 353 25.55 13.00 -2.77
C LYS A 353 26.86 13.00 -2.00
N TYR A 354 27.98 12.69 -2.65
CA TYR A 354 29.31 12.77 -2.04
C TYR A 354 29.62 14.20 -1.56
N GLN A 355 29.44 15.20 -2.42
CA GLN A 355 29.65 16.61 -2.07
C GLN A 355 28.77 17.05 -0.89
N ARG A 356 27.51 16.58 -0.82
CA ARG A 356 26.62 16.86 0.31
C ARG A 356 27.12 16.26 1.62
N ILE A 357 27.62 15.02 1.60
CA ILE A 357 28.21 14.38 2.80
C ILE A 357 29.47 15.15 3.22
N MET A 358 30.34 15.48 2.28
CA MET A 358 31.56 16.27 2.57
C MET A 358 31.23 17.64 3.15
N HIS A 359 30.18 18.30 2.67
CA HIS A 359 29.68 19.54 3.25
C HIS A 359 29.22 19.34 4.70
N GLN A 360 28.43 18.31 4.99
CA GLN A 360 27.98 17.99 6.36
C GLN A 360 29.15 17.69 7.29
N VAL A 361 30.17 16.97 6.81
CA VAL A 361 31.41 16.71 7.57
C VAL A 361 32.15 18.01 7.88
N LYS A 362 32.26 18.93 6.91
CA LYS A 362 32.89 20.24 7.12
C LYS A 362 32.12 21.10 8.13
N GLU A 363 30.80 21.10 8.09
CA GLU A 363 29.96 21.77 9.08
C GLU A 363 30.14 21.16 10.48
N TYR A 364 30.16 19.83 10.58
CA TYR A 364 30.43 19.13 11.85
C TYR A 364 31.79 19.50 12.44
N ILE A 365 32.84 19.57 11.61
CA ILE A 365 34.18 19.99 12.02
C ILE A 365 34.15 21.42 12.59
N HIS A 366 33.42 22.32 11.93
CA HIS A 366 33.29 23.71 12.36
C HIS A 366 32.52 23.84 13.69
N GLU A 367 31.36 23.19 13.80
CA GLU A 367 30.51 23.21 14.99
C GLU A 367 31.23 22.63 16.22
N LYS A 368 31.95 21.52 16.05
CA LYS A 368 32.71 20.87 17.15
C LYS A 368 34.08 21.48 17.40
N LYS A 369 34.49 22.51 16.65
CA LYS A 369 35.79 23.20 16.77
C LYS A 369 36.97 22.21 16.83
N LEU A 370 36.98 21.24 15.91
CA LEU A 370 37.98 20.18 15.94
C LEU A 370 39.39 20.74 15.65
N PRO A 371 40.45 20.21 16.30
CA PRO A 371 41.84 20.59 16.00
C PRO A 371 42.20 20.32 14.53
N GLU A 372 43.11 21.11 13.95
CA GLU A 372 43.50 21.00 12.53
C GLU A 372 43.99 19.59 12.13
N ASN A 373 44.69 18.89 13.03
CA ASN A 373 45.10 17.51 12.79
C ASN A 373 43.89 16.56 12.65
N LEU A 374 42.88 16.70 13.51
CA LEU A 374 41.68 15.86 13.49
C LEU A 374 40.79 16.19 12.28
N LYS A 375 40.73 17.47 11.90
CA LYS A 375 40.07 17.95 10.67
C LYS A 375 40.68 17.33 9.43
N LYS A 376 42.00 17.42 9.25
CA LYS A 376 42.72 16.81 8.12
C LYS A 376 42.48 15.30 8.07
N LYS A 377 42.54 14.64 9.23
CA LYS A 377 42.31 13.21 9.40
C LYS A 377 40.89 12.80 8.98
N LEU A 378 39.87 13.52 9.45
CA LEU A 378 38.47 13.24 9.14
C LEU A 378 38.15 13.49 7.65
N ILE A 379 38.67 14.56 7.06
CA ILE A 379 38.49 14.84 5.62
C ILE A 379 39.13 13.72 4.79
N ALA A 380 40.38 13.36 5.08
CA ALA A 380 41.09 12.30 4.37
C ALA A 380 40.38 10.93 4.47
N TYR A 381 39.75 10.63 5.62
CA TYR A 381 38.93 9.43 5.78
C TYR A 381 37.78 9.38 4.76
N TYR A 382 36.98 10.44 4.68
CA TYR A 382 35.81 10.49 3.80
C TYR A 382 36.20 10.54 2.32
N GLU A 383 37.26 11.27 1.98
CA GLU A 383 37.82 11.28 0.62
C GLU A 383 38.27 9.89 0.19
N TYR A 384 38.98 9.15 1.04
CA TYR A 384 39.43 7.80 0.75
C TYR A 384 38.27 6.79 0.72
N ARG A 385 37.28 6.91 1.61
CA ARG A 385 36.11 6.01 1.69
C ARG A 385 35.20 6.07 0.45
N PHE A 386 35.01 7.26 -0.11
CA PHE A 386 34.05 7.49 -1.19
C PHE A 386 34.69 7.77 -2.56
N GLN A 387 35.97 8.18 -2.62
CA GLN A 387 36.70 8.39 -3.88
C GLN A 387 35.94 9.30 -4.88
N GLY A 388 35.25 10.33 -4.36
CA GLY A 388 34.45 11.26 -5.17
C GLY A 388 33.01 10.81 -5.44
N SER A 389 32.65 9.54 -5.22
CA SER A 389 31.32 9.03 -5.58
C SER A 389 30.66 8.24 -4.46
N TYR A 390 29.39 8.53 -4.18
CA TYR A 390 28.66 7.89 -3.10
C TYR A 390 27.76 6.76 -3.58
N PHE A 391 27.90 5.58 -2.97
CA PHE A 391 27.01 4.43 -3.14
C PHE A 391 26.61 3.82 -1.79
N LYS A 392 25.35 3.38 -1.68
CA LYS A 392 24.88 2.60 -0.51
C LYS A 392 25.13 1.11 -0.75
N GLU A 393 26.36 0.66 -0.58
CA GLU A 393 26.78 -0.75 -0.80
C GLU A 393 25.85 -1.75 -0.11
N ASN A 394 25.50 -1.53 1.17
CA ASN A 394 24.60 -2.42 1.91
C ASN A 394 23.18 -2.50 1.32
N ALA A 395 22.67 -1.40 0.78
CA ALA A 395 21.34 -1.39 0.17
C ALA A 395 21.35 -2.14 -1.16
N ILE A 396 22.42 -1.98 -1.96
CA ILE A 396 22.62 -2.70 -3.21
C ILE A 396 22.78 -4.20 -2.93
N SER A 397 23.64 -4.56 -1.97
CA SER A 397 23.89 -5.95 -1.59
C SER A 397 22.61 -6.70 -1.18
N ARG A 398 21.70 -6.02 -0.47
CA ARG A 398 20.39 -6.57 -0.05
C ARG A 398 19.39 -6.81 -1.17
N THR A 399 19.55 -6.19 -2.35
CA THR A 399 18.66 -6.43 -3.50
C THR A 399 19.13 -7.58 -4.39
N LEU A 400 20.32 -8.12 -4.13
CA LEU A 400 20.93 -9.19 -4.92
C LEU A 400 20.64 -10.55 -4.28
N SER A 401 20.54 -11.59 -5.11
CA SER A 401 20.54 -12.97 -4.61
C SER A 401 21.84 -13.26 -3.88
N ASN A 402 21.81 -14.13 -2.86
CA ASN A 402 22.99 -14.52 -2.10
C ASN A 402 24.16 -14.95 -2.98
N HIS A 403 23.91 -15.74 -4.03
CA HIS A 403 24.94 -16.21 -4.96
C HIS A 403 25.60 -15.05 -5.73
N LEU A 404 24.80 -14.19 -6.37
CA LEU A 404 25.32 -13.03 -7.11
C LEU A 404 26.07 -12.06 -6.18
N ASN A 405 25.56 -11.86 -4.97
CA ASN A 405 26.22 -11.05 -3.95
C ASN A 405 27.58 -11.66 -3.56
N GLN A 406 27.64 -12.98 -3.32
CA GLN A 406 28.90 -13.70 -3.06
C GLN A 406 29.87 -13.58 -4.23
N GLU A 407 29.42 -13.72 -5.48
CA GLU A 407 30.28 -13.55 -6.66
C GLU A 407 30.86 -12.13 -6.75
N ILE A 408 30.03 -11.11 -6.51
CA ILE A 408 30.48 -9.70 -6.49
C ILE A 408 31.45 -9.47 -5.33
N MET A 409 31.18 -10.02 -4.15
CA MET A 409 32.08 -9.88 -2.99
C MET A 409 33.41 -10.60 -3.20
N ILE A 410 33.40 -11.80 -3.79
CA ILE A 410 34.61 -12.55 -4.17
C ILE A 410 35.39 -11.78 -5.23
N HIS A 411 34.71 -11.21 -6.23
CA HIS A 411 35.36 -10.41 -7.26
C HIS A 411 35.95 -9.10 -6.70
N GLY A 412 35.20 -8.39 -5.86
CA GLY A 412 35.64 -7.16 -5.20
C GLY A 412 36.78 -7.41 -4.19
N SER A 413 36.80 -8.60 -3.58
CA SER A 413 37.83 -9.02 -2.63
C SER A 413 38.89 -9.93 -3.26
N ARG A 414 38.95 -10.01 -4.59
CA ARG A 414 39.85 -10.93 -5.31
C ARG A 414 41.31 -10.67 -4.97
N GLY A 415 41.70 -9.42 -4.76
CA GLY A 415 43.02 -9.07 -4.25
C GLY A 415 43.32 -9.72 -2.90
N LEU A 416 42.37 -9.73 -1.97
CA LEU A 416 42.55 -10.41 -0.68
C LEU A 416 42.60 -11.93 -0.84
N VAL A 417 41.68 -12.52 -1.60
CA VAL A 417 41.62 -13.98 -1.79
C VAL A 417 42.87 -14.49 -2.51
N ASP A 418 43.41 -13.72 -3.47
CA ASP A 418 44.59 -14.11 -4.23
C ASP A 418 45.90 -13.89 -3.45
N ILE A 419 45.96 -12.98 -2.47
CA ILE A 419 47.19 -12.67 -1.72
C ILE A 419 47.23 -13.36 -0.34
N ALA A 420 46.08 -13.55 0.32
CA ALA A 420 46.01 -14.16 1.66
C ALA A 420 46.22 -15.68 1.60
N THR A 421 47.41 -16.12 1.99
CA THR A 421 47.84 -17.53 1.98
C THR A 421 46.93 -18.45 2.79
N ILE A 422 46.38 -17.96 3.91
CA ILE A 422 45.44 -18.70 4.77
C ILE A 422 44.12 -19.03 4.06
N LEU A 423 43.73 -18.24 3.04
CA LEU A 423 42.48 -18.43 2.29
C LEU A 423 42.66 -19.30 1.04
N HIS A 424 43.89 -19.47 0.54
CA HIS A 424 44.17 -20.23 -0.70
C HIS A 424 43.72 -21.69 -0.63
N SER A 425 43.75 -22.27 0.57
CA SER A 425 43.45 -23.69 0.79
C SER A 425 41.95 -23.96 1.02
N LEU A 426 41.12 -22.92 1.11
CA LEU A 426 39.71 -23.06 1.46
C LEU A 426 38.83 -23.30 0.21
N PRO A 427 37.80 -24.16 0.31
CA PRO A 427 36.78 -24.28 -0.72
C PRO A 427 36.09 -22.94 -1.01
N ARG A 428 35.77 -22.67 -2.29
CA ARG A 428 35.11 -21.42 -2.72
C ARG A 428 33.81 -21.12 -1.97
N GLY A 429 33.04 -22.14 -1.58
CA GLY A 429 31.83 -21.96 -0.78
C GLY A 429 32.11 -21.42 0.63
N ILE A 430 33.19 -21.88 1.27
CA ILE A 430 33.63 -21.38 2.58
C ILE A 430 34.17 -19.95 2.44
N ILE A 431 34.92 -19.67 1.38
CA ILE A 431 35.39 -18.30 1.08
C ILE A 431 34.19 -17.36 0.87
N GLY A 432 33.17 -17.78 0.12
CA GLY A 432 31.94 -16.99 -0.07
C GLY A 432 31.22 -16.68 1.23
N ASN A 433 31.10 -17.66 2.13
CA ASN A 433 30.51 -17.47 3.46
C ASN A 433 31.36 -16.55 4.34
N LEU A 434 32.68 -16.72 4.32
CA LEU A 434 33.62 -15.86 5.04
C LEU A 434 33.50 -14.42 4.55
N MET A 435 33.53 -14.18 3.23
CA MET A 435 33.39 -12.85 2.64
C MET A 435 32.08 -12.18 3.06
N GLY A 436 31.00 -12.95 3.24
CA GLY A 436 29.71 -12.43 3.74
C GLY A 436 29.75 -11.92 5.19
N ILE A 437 30.70 -12.39 6.00
CA ILE A 437 30.87 -11.97 7.41
C ILE A 437 31.91 -10.84 7.52
N LEU A 438 32.85 -10.76 6.58
CA LEU A 438 33.91 -9.77 6.57
C LEU A 438 33.36 -8.36 6.37
N LYS A 439 33.67 -7.46 7.31
CA LYS A 439 33.34 -6.03 7.22
C LYS A 439 34.55 -5.22 6.81
N SER A 440 34.43 -4.45 5.73
CA SER A 440 35.44 -3.49 5.30
C SER A 440 35.54 -2.34 6.29
N VAL A 441 36.74 -2.07 6.81
CA VAL A 441 37.07 -1.01 7.76
C VAL A 441 38.30 -0.26 7.25
N ILE A 442 38.28 1.06 7.40
CA ILE A 442 39.38 1.93 6.96
C ILE A 442 40.11 2.49 8.19
N TYR A 443 41.43 2.37 8.19
CA TYR A 443 42.31 2.99 9.18
C TYR A 443 43.30 3.92 8.47
N LEU A 444 43.59 5.06 9.08
CA LEU A 444 44.48 6.08 8.57
C LEU A 444 45.89 5.89 9.13
N ASN A 445 46.85 6.63 8.60
CA ASN A 445 48.20 6.63 9.16
C ASN A 445 48.18 6.99 10.66
N GLU A 446 48.99 6.27 11.44
CA GLU A 446 49.14 6.35 12.89
C GLU A 446 47.91 5.92 13.72
N ASP A 447 46.86 5.37 13.09
CA ASP A 447 45.73 4.82 13.84
C ASP A 447 46.11 3.56 14.61
N ILE A 448 45.80 3.53 15.91
CA ILE A 448 45.90 2.32 16.71
C ILE A 448 44.65 1.48 16.44
N ILE A 449 44.84 0.33 15.79
CA ILE A 449 43.77 -0.60 15.42
C ILE A 449 43.25 -1.32 16.68
N TYR A 450 44.17 -1.83 17.50
CA TYR A 450 43.90 -2.31 18.85
C TYR A 450 45.14 -2.16 19.73
N LYS A 451 44.94 -2.16 21.05
CA LYS A 451 46.01 -2.04 22.05
C LYS A 451 46.28 -3.39 22.72
N SER A 452 47.52 -3.58 23.16
CA SER A 452 47.87 -4.69 24.04
C SER A 452 47.11 -4.62 25.37
N LYS A 453 46.87 -5.78 25.99
CA LYS A 453 46.11 -5.97 27.23
C LYS A 453 44.63 -5.57 27.17
N THR A 454 44.05 -5.43 25.98
CA THR A 454 42.60 -5.33 25.82
C THR A 454 42.01 -6.68 25.45
N ASP A 455 40.74 -6.88 25.75
CA ASP A 455 40.00 -8.04 25.24
C ASP A 455 39.82 -7.92 23.72
N GLY A 456 39.65 -9.05 23.03
CA GLY A 456 39.51 -9.07 21.57
C GLY A 456 38.44 -10.04 21.12
N ASP A 457 37.56 -9.58 20.24
CA ASP A 457 36.43 -10.34 19.69
C ASP A 457 36.57 -10.57 18.17
N CYS A 458 37.70 -10.17 17.59
CA CYS A 458 37.87 -10.12 16.14
C CYS A 458 39.32 -10.24 15.65
N MET A 459 39.46 -10.72 14.41
CA MET A 459 40.70 -10.70 13.63
C MET A 459 40.55 -9.80 12.41
N PHE A 460 41.69 -9.43 11.82
CA PHE A 460 41.76 -8.53 10.67
C PHE A 460 42.55 -9.16 9.52
N PHE A 461 42.06 -8.97 8.29
CA PHE A 461 42.78 -9.27 7.06
C PHE A 461 43.18 -7.98 6.35
N ILE A 462 44.41 -7.93 5.84
CA ILE A 462 44.97 -6.74 5.17
C ILE A 462 44.72 -6.83 3.67
N VAL A 463 43.86 -5.96 3.14
CA VAL A 463 43.62 -5.87 1.69
C VAL A 463 44.70 -5.02 1.02
N SER A 464 45.03 -3.89 1.64
CA SER A 464 46.04 -2.96 1.17
C SER A 464 46.60 -2.14 2.33
N GLY A 465 47.93 -2.02 2.39
CA GLY A 465 48.71 -1.29 3.38
C GLY A 465 49.65 -2.20 4.19
N THR A 466 50.62 -1.61 4.86
CA THR A 466 51.43 -2.31 5.90
C THR A 466 50.64 -2.38 7.22
N VAL A 467 51.06 -3.02 8.33
CA VAL A 467 50.58 -2.92 9.74
C VAL A 467 51.76 -3.23 10.66
N ALA A 468 52.05 -2.36 11.64
CA ALA A 468 53.08 -2.64 12.65
C ALA A 468 52.44 -3.29 13.88
N LEU A 469 52.96 -4.45 14.28
CA LEU A 469 52.62 -5.08 15.56
C LEU A 469 53.69 -4.74 16.59
N ILE A 470 53.27 -4.22 17.74
CA ILE A 470 54.17 -3.67 18.76
C ILE A 470 53.83 -4.27 20.12
N THR A 471 54.84 -4.70 20.87
CA THR A 471 54.68 -5.17 22.25
C THR A 471 54.22 -4.05 23.20
N PHE A 472 53.74 -4.41 24.40
CA PHE A 472 53.41 -3.45 25.45
C PHE A 472 54.58 -2.51 25.81
N ASN A 473 55.83 -2.97 25.67
CA ASN A 473 57.03 -2.19 25.95
C ASN A 473 57.46 -1.27 24.79
N GLY A 474 56.64 -1.16 23.73
CA GLY A 474 56.95 -0.31 22.57
C GLY A 474 57.95 -0.93 21.59
N LYS A 475 58.41 -2.16 21.82
CA LYS A 475 59.28 -2.88 20.87
C LYS A 475 58.44 -3.42 19.71
N GLU A 476 58.80 -3.03 18.50
CA GLU A 476 58.20 -3.52 17.26
C GLU A 476 58.52 -5.01 17.04
N ILE A 477 57.48 -5.79 16.73
CA ILE A 477 57.54 -7.24 16.55
C ILE A 477 57.77 -7.56 15.07
N CYS A 478 56.85 -7.10 14.21
CA CYS A 478 56.89 -7.33 12.78
C CYS A 478 55.99 -6.33 12.03
N HIS A 479 56.14 -6.33 10.70
CA HIS A 479 55.28 -5.61 9.77
C HIS A 479 54.48 -6.61 8.93
N GLU A 480 53.17 -6.61 9.10
CA GLU A 480 52.26 -7.32 8.21
C GLU A 480 51.96 -6.45 6.98
N LYS A 481 51.81 -7.05 5.80
CA LYS A 481 51.58 -6.34 4.53
C LYS A 481 50.34 -6.88 3.83
N ASP A 482 50.03 -6.39 2.65
CA ASP A 482 48.95 -6.88 1.78
C ASP A 482 48.88 -8.42 1.77
N GLY A 483 47.70 -8.96 2.08
CA GLY A 483 47.41 -10.40 2.24
C GLY A 483 47.77 -11.01 3.60
N GLY A 484 48.45 -10.27 4.46
CA GLY A 484 48.67 -10.64 5.86
C GLY A 484 47.38 -10.59 6.70
N TYR A 485 47.44 -11.16 7.89
CA TYR A 485 46.36 -11.11 8.88
C TYR A 485 46.95 -10.94 10.27
N PHE A 486 46.15 -10.46 11.22
CA PHE A 486 46.57 -10.28 12.61
C PHE A 486 45.37 -10.24 13.57
N GLY A 487 45.63 -10.48 14.85
CA GLY A 487 44.62 -10.45 15.92
C GLY A 487 43.79 -11.74 16.05
N GLU A 488 44.16 -12.80 15.32
CA GLU A 488 43.54 -14.13 15.36
C GLU A 488 43.68 -14.82 16.72
N ALA A 489 44.75 -14.53 17.46
CA ALA A 489 44.98 -15.11 18.79
C ALA A 489 43.83 -14.83 19.76
N ALA A 490 43.16 -13.68 19.63
CA ALA A 490 42.01 -13.33 20.45
C ALA A 490 40.74 -14.16 20.13
N LEU A 491 40.63 -14.69 18.90
CA LEU A 491 39.54 -15.59 18.51
C LEU A 491 39.81 -17.04 18.93
N ILE A 492 41.08 -17.45 18.94
CA ILE A 492 41.51 -18.81 19.30
C ILE A 492 41.56 -18.98 20.83
N TYR A 493 41.95 -17.93 21.55
CA TYR A 493 42.10 -17.92 23.01
C TYR A 493 41.23 -16.81 23.63
N PRO A 494 39.91 -16.96 23.71
CA PRO A 494 38.99 -15.91 24.19
C PRO A 494 39.27 -15.48 25.64
N ASP A 495 39.82 -16.37 26.48
CA ASP A 495 40.19 -16.07 27.86
C ASP A 495 41.50 -15.27 27.99
N ARG A 496 42.18 -14.97 26.87
CA ARG A 496 43.46 -14.25 26.85
C ARG A 496 43.31 -12.87 26.22
N ARG A 497 43.84 -11.87 26.92
CA ARG A 497 43.95 -10.50 26.40
C ARG A 497 45.01 -10.42 25.30
N ARG A 498 44.84 -9.46 24.38
CA ARG A 498 45.78 -9.20 23.27
C ARG A 498 47.19 -8.95 23.80
N LEU A 499 48.21 -9.57 23.21
CA LEU A 499 49.60 -9.47 23.69
C LEU A 499 50.34 -8.27 23.07
N GLU A 500 49.90 -7.88 21.88
CA GLU A 500 50.45 -6.84 21.04
C GLU A 500 49.43 -5.72 20.77
N SER A 501 49.94 -4.57 20.35
CA SER A 501 49.16 -3.46 19.79
C SER A 501 49.38 -3.44 18.28
N ALA A 502 48.33 -3.21 17.50
CA ALA A 502 48.42 -3.06 16.06
C ALA A 502 48.28 -1.59 15.68
N ILE A 503 49.25 -1.04 14.95
CA ILE A 503 49.29 0.37 14.54
C ILE A 503 49.32 0.51 13.03
N ALA A 504 48.67 1.59 12.57
CA ALA A 504 48.72 2.04 11.21
C ALA A 504 49.87 2.98 10.83
N LEU A 505 50.42 2.73 9.64
CA LEU A 505 51.61 3.30 9.03
C LEU A 505 51.26 3.92 7.66
N GLU A 506 50.13 3.52 7.06
CA GLU A 506 49.62 3.95 5.74
C GLU A 506 48.07 3.90 5.76
N PHE A 507 47.38 4.46 4.75
CA PHE A 507 45.91 4.33 4.59
C PHE A 507 45.53 2.89 4.24
N ARG A 508 44.50 2.32 4.88
CA ARG A 508 44.25 0.86 4.82
C ARG A 508 42.80 0.50 4.62
N ILE A 509 42.58 -0.63 3.95
CA ILE A 509 41.33 -1.37 3.97
C ILE A 509 41.61 -2.69 4.68
N LEU A 510 40.96 -2.89 5.83
CA LEU A 510 40.98 -4.14 6.58
C LEU A 510 39.62 -4.81 6.52
N PHE A 511 39.60 -6.13 6.49
CA PHE A 511 38.37 -6.87 6.75
C PHE A 511 38.36 -7.41 8.18
N ARG A 512 37.38 -6.99 8.97
CA ARG A 512 37.17 -7.47 10.34
C ARG A 512 36.25 -8.70 10.33
N ALA A 513 36.69 -9.78 10.98
CA ALA A 513 35.87 -10.97 11.28
C ALA A 513 35.65 -11.07 12.80
N THR A 514 34.39 -11.14 13.25
CA THR A 514 34.01 -11.26 14.68
C THR A 514 33.52 -12.66 15.02
N ASN A 515 33.88 -13.18 16.20
CA ASN A 515 33.26 -14.38 16.77
C ASN A 515 31.79 -14.07 17.10
N MET A 516 30.84 -14.74 16.45
CA MET A 516 29.51 -14.91 17.03
C MET A 516 29.47 -16.32 17.60
N VAL A 517 29.44 -16.45 18.93
CA VAL A 517 29.05 -17.71 19.56
C VAL A 517 27.58 -17.90 19.21
N GLU A 518 27.33 -18.69 18.17
CA GLU A 518 25.98 -19.00 17.73
C GLU A 518 25.37 -19.96 18.75
N LEU A 519 24.25 -19.56 19.36
CA LEU A 519 23.50 -20.42 20.29
C LEU A 519 23.14 -21.74 19.62
N LYS A 520 23.17 -22.83 20.36
CA LYS A 520 22.66 -24.12 19.87
C LYS A 520 21.15 -24.02 19.65
N TRP A 521 20.61 -24.81 18.72
CA TRP A 521 19.18 -24.73 18.39
C TRP A 521 18.29 -25.09 19.59
N GLU A 522 18.76 -25.92 20.51
CA GLU A 522 18.08 -26.25 21.77
C GLU A 522 17.94 -25.04 22.69
N GLU A 523 19.00 -24.24 22.84
CA GLU A 523 19.01 -23.00 23.63
C GLU A 523 18.09 -21.95 22.99
N LYS A 524 18.13 -21.83 21.65
CA LYS A 524 17.20 -20.97 20.90
C LYS A 524 15.74 -21.39 21.13
N TYR A 525 15.47 -22.69 21.10
CA TYR A 525 14.15 -23.26 21.32
C TYR A 525 13.64 -22.96 22.75
N GLU A 526 14.48 -23.07 23.76
CA GLU A 526 14.14 -22.73 25.14
C GLU A 526 13.75 -21.26 25.30
N PHE A 527 14.54 -20.32 24.75
CA PHE A 527 14.18 -18.90 24.75
C PHE A 527 12.86 -18.63 24.02
N ILE A 528 12.60 -19.31 22.90
CA ILE A 528 11.37 -19.14 22.12
C ILE A 528 10.16 -19.70 22.87
N THR A 529 10.27 -20.83 23.56
CA THR A 529 9.12 -21.54 24.15
C THR A 529 8.84 -21.22 25.62
N ARG A 530 9.85 -20.80 26.39
CA ARG A 530 9.67 -20.46 27.82
C ARG A 530 8.58 -19.41 28.02
N ASN A 531 7.77 -19.54 29.06
CA ASN A 531 6.69 -18.60 29.40
C ASN A 531 5.61 -18.38 28.32
N LEU A 532 5.57 -19.19 27.25
CA LEU A 532 4.39 -19.29 26.39
C LEU A 532 3.32 -20.14 27.07
N ALA A 533 2.06 -19.80 26.85
CA ALA A 533 0.94 -20.61 27.33
C ALA A 533 0.62 -21.77 26.38
N GLU A 534 0.71 -21.52 25.07
CA GLU A 534 0.47 -22.51 24.02
C GLU A 534 1.25 -22.13 22.76
N TRP A 535 1.61 -23.12 21.94
CA TRP A 535 2.08 -22.89 20.59
C TRP A 535 1.68 -24.03 19.64
N LEU A 536 1.50 -23.69 18.36
CA LEU A 536 1.16 -24.62 17.27
C LEU A 536 2.32 -24.70 16.26
N GLY A 537 2.57 -25.88 15.71
CA GLY A 537 3.63 -26.09 14.70
C GLY A 537 5.03 -26.44 15.27
N ASP A 538 5.09 -27.10 16.42
CA ASP A 538 6.33 -27.40 17.16
C ASP A 538 7.41 -28.14 16.33
N GLU A 539 7.02 -29.14 15.56
CA GLU A 539 7.95 -29.87 14.69
C GLU A 539 8.55 -28.98 13.58
N LYS A 540 7.75 -28.05 13.04
CA LYS A 540 8.23 -27.06 12.05
C LYS A 540 9.19 -26.07 12.72
N LEU A 541 8.89 -25.63 13.93
CA LEU A 541 9.77 -24.76 14.72
C LEU A 541 11.15 -25.42 14.92
N LYS A 542 11.18 -26.66 15.42
CA LYS A 542 12.42 -27.43 15.62
C LYS A 542 13.19 -27.63 14.31
N SER A 543 12.49 -27.92 13.21
CA SER A 543 13.12 -28.08 11.89
C SER A 543 13.76 -26.79 11.38
N ILE A 544 13.12 -25.63 11.58
CA ILE A 544 13.66 -24.33 11.14
C ILE A 544 14.90 -23.99 11.96
N LEU A 545 14.83 -24.09 13.29
CA LEU A 545 15.93 -23.71 14.19
C LEU A 545 17.21 -24.53 13.97
N LYS A 546 17.10 -25.76 13.44
CA LYS A 546 18.25 -26.59 13.04
C LYS A 546 18.95 -26.10 11.76
N GLN A 547 18.29 -25.26 10.96
CA GLN A 547 18.77 -24.82 9.65
C GLN A 547 19.10 -23.32 9.60
N ARG A 548 18.31 -22.48 10.30
CA ARG A 548 18.44 -21.01 10.32
C ARG A 548 17.65 -20.39 11.47
N ASP A 549 17.81 -19.09 11.67
CA ASP A 549 17.02 -18.31 12.62
C ASP A 549 15.54 -18.19 12.21
N LEU A 550 14.67 -18.13 13.22
CA LEU A 550 13.22 -17.99 13.07
C LEU A 550 12.85 -16.55 12.68
N LYS A 551 11.94 -16.39 11.73
CA LYS A 551 11.32 -15.11 11.40
C LYS A 551 9.91 -15.05 11.96
N LEU A 552 9.59 -14.04 12.74
CA LEU A 552 8.26 -13.91 13.32
C LEU A 552 7.75 -12.48 13.32
N TYR A 553 6.42 -12.32 13.39
CA TYR A 553 5.83 -11.02 13.67
C TYR A 553 4.94 -11.02 14.90
N TRP A 554 4.87 -9.86 15.52
CA TRP A 554 3.90 -9.50 16.55
C TRP A 554 3.05 -8.34 16.04
N GLY A 555 1.74 -8.55 15.95
CA GLY A 555 0.79 -7.52 15.52
C GLY A 555 0.06 -6.89 16.70
N THR A 556 -0.03 -5.56 16.72
CA THR A 556 -0.88 -4.83 17.66
C THR A 556 -1.77 -3.83 16.93
N ALA A 557 -3.08 -3.93 17.13
CA ALA A 557 -4.04 -2.96 16.60
C ALA A 557 -3.95 -1.63 17.39
N THR A 558 -3.86 -0.51 16.67
CA THR A 558 -3.68 0.84 17.22
C THR A 558 -4.98 1.45 17.78
N THR A 559 -5.64 0.70 18.67
CA THR A 559 -6.97 1.04 19.22
C THR A 559 -6.89 1.97 20.45
N GLY A 560 -6.89 1.42 21.67
CA GLY A 560 -6.79 2.17 22.93
C GLY A 560 -5.35 2.53 23.29
N LYS A 561 -5.13 3.31 24.35
CA LYS A 561 -3.76 3.57 24.85
C LYS A 561 -3.13 2.25 25.37
N PRO A 562 -1.89 1.90 24.99
CA PRO A 562 -1.17 0.80 25.60
C PRO A 562 -1.03 1.00 27.11
N HIS A 563 -1.19 -0.10 27.85
CA HIS A 563 -1.16 -0.15 29.31
C HIS A 563 -0.10 -1.15 29.78
N ILE A 564 0.10 -1.27 31.10
CA ILE A 564 1.18 -2.10 31.69
C ILE A 564 1.18 -3.56 31.19
N GLY A 565 0.02 -4.16 30.93
CA GLY A 565 -0.08 -5.50 30.34
C GLY A 565 0.67 -5.71 29.01
N TYR A 566 0.99 -4.66 28.26
CA TYR A 566 1.84 -4.74 27.07
C TYR A 566 3.28 -5.19 27.39
N PHE A 567 3.73 -5.12 28.65
CA PHE A 567 5.05 -5.66 29.01
C PHE A 567 5.13 -7.20 28.86
N THR A 568 4.00 -7.90 28.83
CA THR A 568 3.95 -9.36 28.57
C THR A 568 4.52 -9.71 27.19
N PRO A 569 3.96 -9.19 26.07
CA PRO A 569 4.56 -9.41 24.76
C PRO A 569 5.93 -8.73 24.60
N ILE A 570 6.17 -7.57 25.21
CA ILE A 570 7.47 -6.87 25.10
C ILE A 570 8.61 -7.67 25.75
N SER A 571 8.39 -8.26 26.92
CA SER A 571 9.34 -9.16 27.57
C SER A 571 9.62 -10.38 26.70
N LYS A 572 8.58 -10.96 26.08
CA LYS A 572 8.76 -12.10 25.18
C LYS A 572 9.50 -11.75 23.88
N ILE A 573 9.32 -10.55 23.34
CA ILE A 573 10.12 -10.06 22.21
C ILE A 573 11.61 -10.00 22.57
N ALA A 574 11.96 -9.63 23.80
CA ALA A 574 13.35 -9.66 24.25
C ALA A 574 13.94 -11.09 24.19
N ASP A 575 13.16 -12.10 24.57
CA ASP A 575 13.57 -13.51 24.46
C ASP A 575 13.76 -13.97 23.02
N PHE A 576 12.85 -13.58 22.11
CA PHE A 576 13.00 -13.88 20.69
C PHE A 576 14.30 -13.27 20.13
N LEU A 577 14.61 -12.02 20.49
CA LEU A 577 15.86 -11.39 20.07
C LEU A 577 17.10 -12.04 20.69
N LYS A 578 17.02 -12.51 21.94
CA LYS A 578 18.09 -13.30 22.58
C LYS A 578 18.34 -14.62 21.84
N SER A 579 17.29 -15.27 21.34
CA SER A 579 17.41 -16.49 20.53
C SER A 579 18.02 -16.28 19.12
N GLY A 580 18.17 -15.02 18.68
CA GLY A 580 18.62 -14.67 17.33
C GLY A 580 17.48 -14.53 16.30
N ALA A 581 16.21 -14.63 16.71
CA ALA A 581 15.07 -14.51 15.81
C ALA A 581 14.95 -13.11 15.19
N GLU A 582 14.52 -13.05 13.93
CA GLU A 582 14.16 -11.81 13.23
C GLU A 582 12.71 -11.45 13.60
N VAL A 583 12.52 -10.35 14.33
CA VAL A 583 11.21 -9.95 14.85
C VAL A 583 10.68 -8.72 14.12
N THR A 584 9.47 -8.84 13.57
CA THR A 584 8.70 -7.74 12.96
C THR A 584 7.57 -7.30 13.89
N VAL A 585 7.51 -6.00 14.22
CA VAL A 585 6.40 -5.38 14.94
C VAL A 585 5.48 -4.73 13.93
N LEU A 586 4.26 -5.27 13.80
CA LEU A 586 3.22 -4.74 12.92
C LEU A 586 2.29 -3.82 13.71
N PHE A 587 2.23 -2.55 13.31
CA PHE A 587 1.18 -1.62 13.72
C PHE A 587 -0.04 -1.83 12.81
N ALA A 588 -0.98 -2.64 13.29
CA ALA A 588 -2.16 -3.08 12.55
C ALA A 588 -3.25 -1.98 12.58
N ASP A 589 -3.01 -0.91 11.83
CA ASP A 589 -3.84 0.30 11.85
C ASP A 589 -5.17 0.13 11.11
N LEU A 590 -5.19 -0.54 9.95
CA LEU A 590 -6.46 -0.92 9.32
C LEU A 590 -7.30 -1.84 10.20
N HIS A 591 -6.68 -2.80 10.90
CA HIS A 591 -7.37 -3.63 11.90
C HIS A 591 -8.03 -2.79 13.00
N ALA A 592 -7.36 -1.72 13.46
CA ALA A 592 -7.92 -0.82 14.48
C ALA A 592 -9.16 -0.03 14.00
N TYR A 593 -9.23 0.29 12.71
CA TYR A 593 -10.42 0.87 12.09
C TYR A 593 -11.54 -0.16 11.91
N LEU A 594 -11.19 -1.36 11.45
CA LEU A 594 -12.15 -2.42 11.11
C LEU A 594 -12.79 -3.07 12.35
N ASP A 595 -12.12 -3.01 13.50
CA ASP A 595 -12.69 -3.36 14.81
C ASP A 595 -13.68 -2.26 15.27
N ASN A 596 -14.84 -2.23 14.62
CA ASN A 596 -16.00 -1.39 14.95
C ASN A 596 -15.65 0.11 15.11
N MET A 597 -14.75 0.62 14.27
CA MET A 597 -14.29 2.02 14.26
C MET A 597 -13.72 2.50 15.61
N LYS A 598 -13.11 1.60 16.41
CA LYS A 598 -12.43 1.98 17.66
C LYS A 598 -11.34 3.04 17.43
N ALA A 599 -10.69 3.03 16.27
CA ALA A 599 -9.86 4.11 15.77
C ALA A 599 -10.49 4.73 14.50
N PRO A 600 -11.06 5.95 14.59
CA PRO A 600 -11.51 6.69 13.40
C PRO A 600 -10.39 6.85 12.38
N TRP A 601 -10.76 6.92 11.10
CA TRP A 601 -9.80 6.97 9.99
C TRP A 601 -8.80 8.12 10.12
N GLU A 602 -9.28 9.29 10.58
CA GLU A 602 -8.49 10.50 10.76
C GLU A 602 -7.45 10.36 11.89
N LEU A 603 -7.65 9.43 12.82
CA LEU A 603 -6.76 9.20 13.96
C LEU A 603 -5.79 8.04 13.74
N LEU A 604 -5.92 7.25 12.66
CA LEU A 604 -5.07 6.08 12.40
C LEU A 604 -3.58 6.42 12.37
N GLU A 605 -3.22 7.47 11.62
CA GLU A 605 -1.84 7.93 11.50
C GLU A 605 -1.29 8.38 12.87
N LEU A 606 -2.05 9.21 13.59
CA LEU A 606 -1.64 9.75 14.88
C LEU A 606 -1.50 8.65 15.95
N ARG A 607 -2.42 7.67 15.98
CA ARG A 607 -2.34 6.54 16.90
C ARG A 607 -1.21 5.61 16.55
N THR A 608 -0.94 5.38 15.26
CA THR A 608 0.22 4.59 14.82
C THR A 608 1.53 5.22 15.25
N GLN A 609 1.70 6.53 15.03
CA GLN A 609 2.87 7.28 15.51
C GLN A 609 3.05 7.18 17.02
N TYR A 610 1.95 7.32 17.79
CA TYR A 610 2.00 7.17 19.25
C TYR A 610 2.38 5.74 19.67
N TYR A 611 1.79 4.72 19.06
CA TYR A 611 2.09 3.31 19.31
C TYR A 611 3.56 2.99 19.02
N GLU A 612 4.09 3.50 17.91
CA GLU A 612 5.50 3.30 17.55
C GLU A 612 6.44 3.88 18.60
N ILE A 613 6.17 5.11 19.05
CA ILE A 613 7.00 5.79 20.05
C ILE A 613 6.92 5.07 21.41
N ILE A 614 5.71 4.75 21.87
CA ILE A 614 5.52 4.15 23.20
C ILE A 614 6.07 2.72 23.26
N ILE A 615 5.92 1.91 22.20
CA ILE A 615 6.51 0.57 22.13
C ILE A 615 8.04 0.65 22.07
N LYS A 616 8.61 1.58 21.31
CA LYS A 616 10.06 1.83 21.32
C LYS A 616 10.58 2.29 22.67
N ALA A 617 9.80 3.07 23.43
CA ALA A 617 10.14 3.46 24.79
C ALA A 617 10.12 2.26 25.75
N MET A 618 9.10 1.39 25.67
CA MET A 618 9.01 0.15 26.45
C MET A 618 10.17 -0.81 26.16
N LEU A 619 10.56 -0.98 24.90
CA LEU A 619 11.70 -1.83 24.53
C LEU A 619 13.02 -1.27 25.09
N ARG A 620 13.21 0.06 25.01
CA ARG A 620 14.38 0.72 25.61
C ARG A 620 14.41 0.64 27.13
N SER A 621 13.26 0.65 27.80
CA SER A 621 13.21 0.55 29.27
C SER A 621 13.65 -0.81 29.80
N ILE A 622 13.77 -1.82 28.94
CA ILE A 622 14.26 -3.17 29.25
C ILE A 622 15.55 -3.52 28.48
N ASP A 623 16.30 -2.51 28.04
CA ASP A 623 17.60 -2.64 27.36
C ASP A 623 17.57 -3.44 26.03
N VAL A 624 16.43 -3.43 25.31
CA VAL A 624 16.32 -4.08 23.99
C VAL A 624 16.82 -3.17 22.86
N PRO A 625 17.78 -3.63 22.02
CA PRO A 625 18.28 -2.87 20.87
C PRO A 625 17.25 -2.79 19.74
N LEU A 626 16.83 -1.58 19.40
CA LEU A 626 15.79 -1.34 18.39
C LEU A 626 16.25 -1.67 16.96
N GLU A 627 17.56 -1.62 16.69
CA GLU A 627 18.14 -1.93 15.38
C GLU A 627 18.02 -3.39 14.97
N LYS A 628 17.67 -4.28 15.92
CA LYS A 628 17.39 -5.70 15.67
C LYS A 628 15.93 -5.96 15.33
N LEU A 629 15.06 -4.95 15.41
CA LEU A 629 13.62 -5.05 15.15
C LEU A 629 13.24 -4.38 13.84
N LYS A 630 12.27 -4.96 13.14
CA LYS A 630 11.62 -4.35 11.97
C LYS A 630 10.25 -3.80 12.39
N PHE A 631 9.98 -2.53 12.09
CA PHE A 631 8.68 -1.91 12.35
C PHE A 631 7.95 -1.74 11.02
N VAL A 632 6.69 -2.18 10.95
CA VAL A 632 5.87 -2.14 9.74
C VAL A 632 4.49 -1.58 10.08
N LYS A 633 3.93 -0.75 9.20
CA LYS A 633 2.57 -0.25 9.31
C LYS A 633 1.65 -1.04 8.36
N GLY A 634 0.45 -1.41 8.82
CA GLY A 634 -0.51 -2.22 8.06
C GLY A 634 -0.85 -1.61 6.70
N THR A 635 -1.17 -0.32 6.65
CA THR A 635 -1.50 0.37 5.39
C THR A 635 -0.41 0.32 4.32
N ASP A 636 0.86 0.08 4.68
CA ASP A 636 1.97 0.10 3.73
C ASP A 636 1.90 -1.05 2.71
N TYR A 637 1.26 -2.16 3.06
CA TYR A 637 1.12 -3.32 2.17
C TYR A 637 -0.32 -3.84 2.04
N GLN A 638 -1.18 -3.63 3.04
CA GLN A 638 -2.55 -4.13 3.03
C GLN A 638 -3.46 -3.42 2.00
N LEU A 639 -3.02 -2.27 1.48
CA LEU A 639 -3.69 -1.54 0.39
C LEU A 639 -3.18 -1.95 -1.00
N SER A 640 -2.22 -2.88 -1.08
CA SER A 640 -1.71 -3.38 -2.35
C SER A 640 -2.79 -4.14 -3.12
N LYS A 641 -2.64 -4.17 -4.44
CA LYS A 641 -3.55 -4.90 -5.33
C LYS A 641 -3.55 -6.39 -4.97
N GLU A 642 -2.38 -6.95 -4.74
CA GLU A 642 -2.18 -8.36 -4.41
C GLU A 642 -2.92 -8.72 -3.12
N TYR A 643 -2.68 -7.96 -2.04
CA TYR A 643 -3.35 -8.20 -0.75
C TYR A 643 -4.87 -8.10 -0.89
N THR A 644 -5.35 -7.08 -1.61
CA THR A 644 -6.79 -6.88 -1.85
C THR A 644 -7.42 -8.06 -2.62
N LEU A 645 -6.72 -8.61 -3.62
CA LEU A 645 -7.20 -9.79 -4.35
C LEU A 645 -7.27 -11.02 -3.46
N ASP A 646 -6.31 -11.22 -2.56
CA ASP A 646 -6.35 -12.36 -1.64
C ASP A 646 -7.40 -12.18 -0.54
N VAL A 647 -7.70 -10.94 -0.11
CA VAL A 647 -8.87 -10.67 0.73
C VAL A 647 -10.16 -11.12 0.02
N TYR A 648 -10.32 -10.83 -1.28
CA TYR A 648 -11.50 -11.30 -2.03
C TYR A 648 -11.54 -12.81 -2.22
N ARG A 649 -10.39 -13.45 -2.47
CA ARG A 649 -10.30 -14.93 -2.57
C ARG A 649 -10.60 -15.59 -1.22
N LEU A 650 -10.11 -15.02 -0.14
CA LEU A 650 -10.38 -15.52 1.21
C LEU A 650 -11.87 -15.35 1.55
N SER A 651 -12.45 -14.21 1.19
CA SER A 651 -13.88 -13.93 1.38
C SER A 651 -14.80 -14.86 0.57
N SER A 652 -14.33 -15.50 -0.49
CA SER A 652 -15.14 -16.45 -1.28
C SER A 652 -15.12 -17.87 -0.73
N VAL A 653 -14.19 -18.21 0.18
CA VAL A 653 -14.06 -19.55 0.77
C VAL A 653 -14.39 -19.58 2.27
N VAL A 654 -14.34 -18.44 2.95
CA VAL A 654 -14.64 -18.31 4.38
C VAL A 654 -16.14 -18.17 4.59
N THR A 655 -16.70 -18.94 5.53
CA THR A 655 -18.11 -18.81 5.92
C THR A 655 -18.28 -17.71 6.98
N GLU A 656 -19.46 -17.09 7.03
CA GLU A 656 -19.80 -16.12 8.08
C GLU A 656 -19.61 -16.72 9.48
N HIS A 657 -20.09 -17.95 9.68
CA HIS A 657 -19.96 -18.67 10.95
C HIS A 657 -18.49 -18.79 11.38
N ASP A 658 -17.60 -19.20 10.47
CA ASP A 658 -16.19 -19.41 10.81
C ASP A 658 -15.45 -18.09 11.04
N ALA A 659 -15.76 -17.04 10.27
CA ALA A 659 -15.26 -15.69 10.51
C ALA A 659 -15.70 -15.15 11.87
N LYS A 660 -17.00 -15.26 12.20
CA LYS A 660 -17.57 -14.82 13.47
C LYS A 660 -16.96 -15.59 14.65
N LYS A 661 -16.80 -16.90 14.51
CA LYS A 661 -16.15 -17.76 15.51
C LYS A 661 -14.69 -17.37 15.71
N ALA A 662 -13.94 -17.13 14.64
CA ALA A 662 -12.53 -16.75 14.70
C ALA A 662 -12.32 -15.41 15.41
N GLY A 663 -13.16 -14.41 15.10
CA GLY A 663 -13.08 -13.07 15.70
C GLY A 663 -13.70 -12.92 17.09
N ALA A 664 -14.32 -13.95 17.66
CA ALA A 664 -15.21 -13.82 18.84
C ALA A 664 -14.56 -13.19 20.09
N GLU A 665 -13.26 -13.41 20.30
CA GLU A 665 -12.53 -12.93 21.49
C GLU A 665 -11.74 -11.64 21.25
N VAL A 666 -11.61 -11.24 19.99
CA VAL A 666 -10.80 -10.09 19.54
C VAL A 666 -11.68 -8.93 19.07
N VAL A 667 -12.74 -9.25 18.33
CA VAL A 667 -13.70 -8.30 17.75
C VAL A 667 -14.99 -8.32 18.55
N LYS A 668 -15.55 -7.12 18.82
CA LYS A 668 -16.83 -7.00 19.52
C LYS A 668 -17.94 -7.72 18.75
N GLN A 669 -18.52 -8.75 19.37
CA GLN A 669 -19.65 -9.46 18.81
C GLN A 669 -20.96 -8.68 19.04
N VAL A 670 -21.76 -8.56 18.00
CA VAL A 670 -23.11 -7.99 18.03
C VAL A 670 -24.04 -8.90 17.23
N ALA A 671 -25.35 -8.83 17.47
CA ALA A 671 -26.33 -9.68 16.78
C ALA A 671 -26.23 -9.54 15.25
N ASN A 672 -26.05 -8.31 14.77
CA ASN A 672 -25.86 -7.96 13.35
C ASN A 672 -24.47 -7.35 13.15
N PRO A 673 -23.39 -8.16 13.02
CA PRO A 673 -22.03 -7.64 12.90
C PRO A 673 -21.85 -6.87 11.60
N LEU A 674 -21.12 -5.76 11.67
CA LEU A 674 -20.62 -5.11 10.46
C LEU A 674 -19.67 -6.06 9.73
N LEU A 675 -19.66 -6.00 8.39
CA LEU A 675 -18.76 -6.80 7.57
C LEU A 675 -17.29 -6.64 7.99
N SER A 676 -16.91 -5.45 8.48
CA SER A 676 -15.56 -5.17 8.97
C SER A 676 -15.11 -6.13 10.09
N GLY A 677 -16.02 -6.53 10.98
CA GLY A 677 -15.72 -7.48 12.06
C GLY A 677 -15.58 -8.92 11.57
N LEU A 678 -16.23 -9.27 10.45
CA LEU A 678 -16.10 -10.58 9.81
C LEU A 678 -14.84 -10.68 8.95
N LEU A 679 -14.36 -9.56 8.39
CA LEU A 679 -13.13 -9.52 7.60
C LEU A 679 -11.86 -9.61 8.47
N TYR A 680 -11.90 -9.10 9.70
CA TYR A 680 -10.74 -8.98 10.58
C TYR A 680 -9.88 -10.27 10.70
N PRO A 681 -10.45 -11.46 10.98
CA PRO A 681 -9.63 -12.68 11.09
C PRO A 681 -8.92 -13.03 9.79
N GLY A 682 -9.55 -12.74 8.65
CA GLY A 682 -8.96 -12.97 7.34
C GLY A 682 -7.76 -12.06 7.06
N LEU A 683 -7.83 -10.79 7.47
CA LEU A 683 -6.71 -9.86 7.33
C LEU A 683 -5.52 -10.32 8.18
N GLN A 684 -5.76 -10.65 9.46
CA GLN A 684 -4.70 -11.14 10.34
C GLN A 684 -4.06 -12.45 9.81
N ALA A 685 -4.85 -13.34 9.20
CA ALA A 685 -4.31 -14.52 8.55
C ALA A 685 -3.40 -14.17 7.36
N LEU A 686 -3.80 -13.22 6.51
CA LEU A 686 -3.00 -12.82 5.35
C LEU A 686 -1.69 -12.11 5.74
N ASP A 687 -1.66 -11.41 6.88
CA ASP A 687 -0.44 -10.76 7.38
C ASP A 687 0.73 -11.75 7.52
N GLU A 688 0.46 -13.02 7.85
CA GLU A 688 1.44 -14.11 7.91
C GLU A 688 2.19 -14.33 6.58
N HIS A 689 1.47 -14.24 5.45
CA HIS A 689 2.05 -14.42 4.12
C HIS A 689 2.81 -13.16 3.69
N TYR A 690 2.17 -11.99 3.82
CA TYR A 690 2.66 -10.73 3.29
C TYR A 690 3.82 -10.13 4.08
N LEU A 691 3.98 -10.51 5.35
CA LEU A 691 5.16 -10.17 6.15
C LEU A 691 6.32 -11.16 5.97
N GLU A 692 6.12 -12.22 5.18
CA GLU A 692 7.14 -13.25 4.86
C GLU A 692 7.75 -13.91 6.12
N VAL A 693 6.91 -14.18 7.12
CA VAL A 693 7.33 -14.78 8.40
C VAL A 693 7.16 -16.30 8.43
N ASP A 694 7.84 -16.95 9.37
CA ASP A 694 7.64 -18.36 9.72
C ASP A 694 6.60 -18.55 10.83
N ALA A 695 6.52 -17.58 11.74
CA ALA A 695 5.68 -17.62 12.91
C ALA A 695 4.92 -16.30 13.16
N GLN A 696 3.73 -16.42 13.75
CA GLN A 696 2.99 -15.31 14.33
C GLN A 696 2.98 -15.42 15.84
N PHE A 697 3.24 -14.30 16.51
CA PHE A 697 3.15 -14.17 17.96
C PHE A 697 1.96 -13.29 18.36
N GLY A 698 1.15 -13.75 19.31
CA GLY A 698 0.03 -13.00 19.87
C GLY A 698 -0.48 -13.60 21.18
N GLY A 699 -1.61 -13.09 21.68
CA GLY A 699 -2.22 -13.57 22.91
C GLY A 699 -3.04 -14.86 22.73
N LEU A 700 -3.29 -15.57 23.83
CA LEU A 700 -4.24 -16.70 23.85
C LEU A 700 -5.63 -16.33 23.33
N ASP A 701 -6.06 -15.07 23.48
CA ASP A 701 -7.34 -14.58 22.95
C ASP A 701 -7.39 -14.50 21.41
N GLN A 702 -6.25 -14.69 20.73
CA GLN A 702 -6.16 -14.79 19.27
C GLN A 702 -6.12 -16.24 18.77
N ARG A 703 -6.16 -17.24 19.66
CA ARG A 703 -6.05 -18.67 19.31
C ARG A 703 -7.02 -19.10 18.21
N LYS A 704 -8.26 -18.62 18.25
CA LYS A 704 -9.26 -18.94 17.23
C LYS A 704 -8.90 -18.39 15.85
N ILE A 705 -8.25 -17.23 15.78
CA ILE A 705 -7.73 -16.66 14.53
C ILE A 705 -6.55 -17.49 14.01
N PHE A 706 -5.65 -17.95 14.89
CA PHE A 706 -4.54 -18.82 14.48
C PHE A 706 -5.02 -20.14 13.86
N THR A 707 -6.02 -20.78 14.49
CA THR A 707 -6.63 -22.00 13.91
C THR A 707 -7.39 -21.72 12.61
N PHE A 708 -7.91 -20.51 12.45
CA PHE A 708 -8.53 -20.05 11.20
C PHE A 708 -7.47 -19.90 10.10
N SER A 709 -6.30 -19.31 10.39
CA SER A 709 -5.17 -19.23 9.46
C SER A 709 -4.73 -20.61 8.98
N GLU A 710 -4.56 -21.57 9.89
CA GLU A 710 -4.15 -22.95 9.55
C GLU A 710 -5.12 -23.66 8.60
N LYS A 711 -6.42 -23.33 8.70
CA LYS A 711 -7.47 -23.90 7.85
C LYS A 711 -7.51 -23.24 6.48
N TYR A 712 -7.47 -21.91 6.43
CA TYR A 712 -7.81 -21.16 5.21
C TYR A 712 -6.62 -20.73 4.35
N LEU A 713 -5.45 -20.44 4.93
CA LEU A 713 -4.26 -20.06 4.14
C LEU A 713 -3.84 -21.14 3.12
N PRO A 714 -3.87 -22.45 3.44
CA PRO A 714 -3.58 -23.50 2.46
C PRO A 714 -4.53 -23.52 1.27
N LEU A 715 -5.79 -23.08 1.42
CA LEU A 715 -6.76 -23.01 0.34
C LEU A 715 -6.42 -21.92 -0.69
N LEU A 716 -5.65 -20.91 -0.28
CA LEU A 716 -5.09 -19.86 -1.14
C LEU A 716 -3.72 -20.25 -1.73
N GLY A 717 -3.21 -21.44 -1.39
CA GLY A 717 -1.88 -21.91 -1.83
C GLY A 717 -0.72 -21.45 -0.94
N TYR A 718 -1.02 -20.92 0.26
CA TYR A 718 0.00 -20.48 1.22
C TYR A 718 0.34 -21.55 2.25
N GLU A 719 1.58 -21.56 2.71
CA GLU A 719 2.04 -22.47 3.75
C GLU A 719 1.41 -22.16 5.13
N LYS A 720 1.29 -23.18 5.99
CA LYS A 720 0.94 -22.99 7.40
C LYS A 720 2.11 -22.36 8.17
N ARG A 721 1.81 -21.45 9.09
CA ARG A 721 2.79 -20.83 10.00
C ARG A 721 2.75 -21.46 11.39
N ILE A 722 3.79 -21.17 12.17
CA ILE A 722 3.87 -21.46 13.59
C ILE A 722 3.10 -20.37 14.34
N HIS A 723 2.33 -20.71 15.37
CA HIS A 723 1.61 -19.73 16.18
C HIS A 723 2.07 -19.82 17.63
N LEU A 724 2.59 -18.72 18.17
CA LEU A 724 3.15 -18.62 19.52
C LEU A 724 2.20 -17.76 20.37
N MET A 725 1.76 -18.27 21.53
CA MET A 725 0.71 -17.62 22.33
C MET A 725 1.18 -17.27 23.74
N ASN A 726 1.18 -15.97 24.09
CA ASN A 726 1.46 -15.55 25.46
C ASN A 726 0.23 -15.72 26.37
N PRO A 727 0.44 -15.96 27.68
CA PRO A 727 -0.65 -16.01 28.66
C PRO A 727 -1.36 -14.66 28.78
N MET A 728 -2.62 -14.72 29.22
CA MET A 728 -3.41 -13.54 29.56
C MET A 728 -3.15 -13.14 31.02
N ILE A 729 -2.77 -11.88 31.26
CA ILE A 729 -2.61 -11.35 32.62
C ILE A 729 -3.96 -10.78 33.11
N PRO A 730 -4.45 -11.18 34.30
CA PRO A 730 -5.64 -10.58 34.90
C PRO A 730 -5.43 -9.07 35.14
N GLY A 731 -6.49 -8.29 35.02
CA GLY A 731 -6.49 -6.89 35.42
C GLY A 731 -6.45 -6.74 36.93
N LEU A 732 -6.29 -5.49 37.39
CA LEU A 732 -6.17 -5.21 38.82
C LEU A 732 -7.42 -5.60 39.60
N ALA A 733 -8.59 -5.72 38.97
CA ALA A 733 -9.84 -6.14 39.61
C ALA A 733 -10.10 -7.67 39.52
N GLY A 734 -9.15 -8.48 39.05
CA GLY A 734 -9.30 -9.93 38.89
C GLY A 734 -9.92 -10.37 37.55
N SER A 735 -10.52 -9.45 36.79
CA SER A 735 -11.07 -9.68 35.44
C SER A 735 -10.16 -9.12 34.32
N LYS A 736 -10.45 -9.37 33.04
CA LYS A 736 -9.64 -8.87 31.89
C LYS A 736 -9.49 -7.34 31.95
N MET A 737 -8.25 -6.82 31.78
CA MET A 737 -8.00 -5.36 31.73
C MET A 737 -8.86 -4.69 30.66
N SER A 738 -9.64 -3.68 31.06
CA SER A 738 -10.56 -2.95 30.17
C SER A 738 -10.05 -1.54 29.91
N SER A 739 -10.00 -1.15 28.62
CA SER A 739 -9.70 0.23 28.25
C SER A 739 -10.81 1.22 28.63
N SER A 740 -12.00 0.71 28.96
CA SER A 740 -13.19 1.49 29.35
C SER A 740 -13.32 1.68 30.87
N GLU A 741 -12.54 0.96 31.68
CA GLU A 741 -12.53 1.08 33.14
C GLU A 741 -11.16 1.54 33.62
N GLU A 742 -11.06 2.81 34.03
CA GLU A 742 -9.79 3.47 34.37
C GLU A 742 -9.05 2.82 35.55
N ASP A 743 -9.80 2.31 36.54
CA ASP A 743 -9.26 1.62 37.72
C ASP A 743 -8.83 0.16 37.42
N SER A 744 -9.22 -0.42 36.27
CA SER A 744 -8.89 -1.81 35.91
C SER A 744 -7.45 -1.98 35.38
N LYS A 745 -6.78 -0.89 35.02
CA LYS A 745 -5.47 -0.88 34.33
C LYS A 745 -4.52 0.21 34.86
N ILE A 746 -3.22 -0.03 34.67
CA ILE A 746 -2.16 0.98 34.90
C ILE A 746 -1.73 1.51 33.52
N ASP A 747 -1.90 2.82 33.30
CA ASP A 747 -1.44 3.46 32.07
C ASP A 747 0.09 3.70 32.17
N LEU A 748 0.78 3.62 31.03
CA LEU A 748 2.26 3.70 31.00
C LEU A 748 2.84 5.05 31.46
N LEU A 749 1.98 6.08 31.56
CA LEU A 749 2.34 7.43 31.99
C LEU A 749 1.75 7.80 33.36
N ASP A 750 1.17 6.84 34.09
CA ASP A 750 0.70 7.06 35.46
C ASP A 750 1.88 7.43 36.38
N ASN A 751 1.68 8.44 37.24
CA ASN A 751 2.68 8.79 38.25
C ASN A 751 2.70 7.75 39.39
N ALA A 752 3.76 7.77 40.21
CA ALA A 752 3.94 6.79 41.29
C ALA A 752 2.75 6.77 42.27
N ALA A 753 2.17 7.94 42.58
CA ALA A 753 1.01 8.03 43.47
C ALA A 753 -0.25 7.39 42.88
N ALA A 754 -0.49 7.53 41.58
CA ALA A 754 -1.59 6.89 40.86
C ALA A 754 -1.43 5.36 40.83
N ILE A 755 -0.21 4.88 40.55
CA ILE A 755 0.12 3.44 40.57
C ILE A 755 -0.14 2.86 41.96
N LYS A 756 0.37 3.50 43.02
CA LYS A 756 0.14 3.10 44.41
C LYS A 756 -1.34 3.03 44.76
N LYS A 757 -2.13 4.03 44.36
CA LYS A 757 -3.58 4.07 44.58
C LYS A 757 -4.29 2.90 43.87
N LYS A 758 -3.92 2.61 42.62
CA LYS A 758 -4.49 1.52 41.82
C LYS A 758 -4.11 0.15 42.38
N LEU A 759 -2.84 -0.08 42.73
CA LEU A 759 -2.38 -1.33 43.35
C LEU A 759 -3.01 -1.58 44.71
N LYS A 760 -3.23 -0.52 45.52
CA LYS A 760 -3.92 -0.67 46.81
C LYS A 760 -5.32 -1.27 46.65
N LYS A 761 -6.05 -0.83 45.61
CA LYS A 761 -7.38 -1.34 45.24
C LYS A 761 -7.36 -2.69 44.52
N ALA A 762 -6.20 -3.17 44.09
CA ALA A 762 -6.12 -4.38 43.30
C ALA A 762 -6.57 -5.61 44.11
N PHE A 763 -7.26 -6.55 43.44
CA PHE A 763 -7.64 -7.84 43.97
C PHE A 763 -6.38 -8.66 44.29
N CYS A 764 -6.19 -8.98 45.57
CA CYS A 764 -5.07 -9.75 46.10
C CYS A 764 -5.43 -10.12 47.54
N GLU A 765 -6.02 -11.29 47.71
CA GLU A 765 -6.42 -11.84 49.02
C GLU A 765 -5.29 -12.68 49.63
N PRO A 766 -5.16 -12.74 50.97
CA PRO A 766 -4.19 -13.63 51.62
C PRO A 766 -4.35 -15.07 51.13
N GLY A 767 -3.25 -15.74 50.80
CA GLY A 767 -3.25 -17.14 50.35
C GLY A 767 -3.79 -17.39 48.93
N ASN A 768 -4.45 -16.41 48.30
CA ASN A 768 -5.09 -16.60 47.01
C ASN A 768 -4.12 -16.39 45.83
N VAL A 769 -3.73 -17.50 45.20
CA VAL A 769 -2.88 -17.53 44.00
C VAL A 769 -3.68 -17.49 42.68
N ASN A 770 -4.99 -17.75 42.73
CA ASN A 770 -5.86 -17.79 41.56
C ASN A 770 -6.42 -16.39 41.23
N ASP A 771 -6.46 -16.03 39.95
CA ASP A 771 -6.93 -14.72 39.45
C ASP A 771 -6.26 -13.51 40.11
N ASN A 772 -5.07 -13.70 40.69
CA ASN A 772 -4.29 -12.66 41.34
C ASN A 772 -3.44 -11.91 40.31
N GLY A 773 -3.93 -10.76 39.84
CA GLY A 773 -3.26 -9.93 38.85
C GLY A 773 -1.86 -9.45 39.27
N VAL A 774 -1.61 -9.31 40.58
CA VAL A 774 -0.32 -8.87 41.12
C VAL A 774 0.72 -9.98 41.01
N LEU A 775 0.39 -11.20 41.43
CA LEU A 775 1.26 -12.38 41.28
C LEU A 775 1.48 -12.73 39.81
N SER A 776 0.42 -12.69 38.98
CA SER A 776 0.52 -12.97 37.55
C SER A 776 1.46 -11.99 36.84
N PHE A 777 1.40 -10.70 37.21
CA PHE A 777 2.32 -9.69 36.68
C PHE A 777 3.77 -9.94 37.14
N ALA A 778 3.97 -10.35 38.39
CA ALA A 778 5.31 -10.75 38.86
C ALA A 778 5.86 -11.91 38.02
N LYS A 779 5.09 -12.98 37.84
CA LYS A 779 5.47 -14.17 37.06
C LYS A 779 5.85 -13.87 35.62
N HIS A 780 4.99 -13.15 34.90
CA HIS A 780 5.08 -13.04 33.45
C HIS A 780 5.85 -11.81 32.96
N VAL A 781 6.09 -10.84 33.84
CA VAL A 781 6.80 -9.59 33.49
C VAL A 781 8.02 -9.37 34.36
N ILE A 782 7.88 -9.38 35.69
CA ILE A 782 9.00 -8.99 36.57
C ILE A 782 10.11 -10.04 36.54
N TYR A 783 9.81 -11.30 36.86
CA TYR A 783 10.81 -12.37 36.91
C TYR A 783 11.60 -12.54 35.60
N PRO A 784 10.97 -12.56 34.40
CA PRO A 784 11.70 -12.64 33.12
C PRO A 784 12.63 -11.46 32.83
N LEU A 785 12.42 -10.32 33.50
CA LEU A 785 13.18 -9.08 33.32
C LEU A 785 14.17 -8.80 34.45
N LEU A 786 14.26 -9.68 35.46
CA LEU A 786 15.32 -9.61 36.46
C LEU A 786 16.68 -9.82 35.78
N LYS A 787 17.69 -9.06 36.22
CA LYS A 787 19.06 -9.24 35.73
C LYS A 787 19.63 -10.56 36.23
N GLU A 788 20.64 -11.07 35.53
CA GLU A 788 21.32 -12.29 35.95
C GLU A 788 21.92 -12.11 37.36
N GLY A 789 21.50 -12.96 38.31
CA GLY A 789 21.87 -12.85 39.73
C GLY A 789 21.04 -11.85 40.55
N GLU A 790 19.99 -11.24 39.98
CA GLU A 790 19.04 -10.37 40.69
C GLU A 790 17.86 -11.17 41.24
N THR A 791 17.49 -10.91 42.50
CA THR A 791 16.37 -11.58 43.20
C THR A 791 15.17 -10.66 43.38
N PHE A 792 13.98 -11.24 43.55
CA PHE A 792 12.75 -10.48 43.83
C PHE A 792 12.70 -10.11 45.31
N ASN A 793 12.80 -8.81 45.63
CA ASN A 793 12.94 -8.30 46.99
C ASN A 793 11.63 -7.70 47.51
N ILE A 794 11.22 -8.11 48.72
CA ILE A 794 10.09 -7.54 49.45
C ILE A 794 10.62 -6.87 50.72
N GLN A 795 10.52 -5.54 50.78
CA GLN A 795 10.94 -4.75 51.93
C GLN A 795 9.84 -4.67 52.99
N ARG A 796 10.15 -5.03 54.24
CA ARG A 796 9.19 -5.06 55.35
C ARG A 796 9.84 -4.59 56.64
N THR A 797 9.05 -3.99 57.54
CA THR A 797 9.58 -3.62 58.86
C THR A 797 9.88 -4.87 59.70
N ALA A 798 10.77 -4.74 60.68
CA ALA A 798 11.16 -5.85 61.56
C ALA A 798 9.96 -6.48 62.32
N GLU A 799 8.90 -5.70 62.54
CA GLU A 799 7.64 -6.15 63.17
C GLU A 799 6.84 -7.13 62.27
N PHE A 800 7.06 -7.13 60.95
CA PHE A 800 6.39 -7.99 59.98
C PHE A 800 7.33 -9.02 59.33
N GLY A 801 8.38 -9.45 60.03
CA GLY A 801 9.28 -10.53 59.59
C GLY A 801 10.50 -10.09 58.79
N GLY A 802 10.71 -8.78 58.59
CA GLY A 802 11.89 -8.22 57.91
C GLY A 802 11.95 -8.46 56.40
N ASP A 803 12.96 -7.87 55.77
CA ASP A 803 13.20 -7.98 54.33
C ASP A 803 13.42 -9.43 53.90
N ILE A 804 12.79 -9.84 52.80
CA ILE A 804 12.87 -11.18 52.23
C ILE A 804 13.10 -11.11 50.72
N SER A 805 13.85 -12.10 50.20
CA SER A 805 14.21 -12.20 48.79
C SER A 805 13.84 -13.57 48.25
N PHE A 806 13.36 -13.63 47.01
CA PHE A 806 13.01 -14.86 46.31
C PHE A 806 13.81 -15.00 45.01
N ASP A 807 14.47 -16.14 44.82
CA ASP A 807 15.23 -16.47 43.60
C ASP A 807 14.30 -16.91 42.46
N THR A 808 13.28 -17.71 42.78
CA THR A 808 12.31 -18.23 41.81
C THR A 808 10.89 -17.70 42.07
N PHE A 809 10.04 -17.74 41.05
CA PHE A 809 8.63 -17.35 41.21
C PHE A 809 7.87 -18.38 42.05
N GLU A 810 8.22 -19.66 41.91
CA GLU A 810 7.62 -20.76 42.64
C GLU A 810 7.81 -20.60 44.15
N ASP A 811 8.97 -20.10 44.60
CA ASP A 811 9.21 -19.82 46.02
C ASP A 811 8.33 -18.68 46.54
N LEU A 812 8.16 -17.61 45.75
CA LEU A 812 7.27 -16.50 46.07
C LEU A 812 5.80 -16.93 46.13
N GLU A 813 5.35 -17.71 45.14
CA GLU A 813 3.97 -18.22 45.06
C GLU A 813 3.65 -19.13 46.25
N ASN A 814 4.58 -20.02 46.61
CA ASN A 814 4.44 -20.90 47.78
C ASN A 814 4.41 -20.11 49.10
N ALA A 815 5.28 -19.12 49.27
CA ALA A 815 5.29 -18.28 50.46
C ALA A 815 4.00 -17.45 50.58
N PHE A 816 3.48 -16.95 49.47
CA PHE A 816 2.20 -16.23 49.44
C PHE A 816 1.01 -17.16 49.74
N ALA A 817 0.98 -18.37 49.18
CA ALA A 817 -0.04 -19.38 49.42
C ALA A 817 -0.09 -19.84 50.88
N LYS A 818 1.06 -19.89 51.56
CA LYS A 818 1.19 -20.18 53.00
C LYS A 818 0.93 -18.98 53.91
N GLU A 819 0.55 -17.84 53.34
CA GLU A 819 0.31 -16.58 54.06
C GLU A 819 1.55 -16.02 54.79
N GLU A 820 2.77 -16.40 54.38
CA GLU A 820 4.03 -15.86 54.91
C GLU A 820 4.31 -14.43 54.40
N ILE A 821 3.68 -14.07 53.28
CA ILE A 821 3.72 -12.74 52.66
C ILE A 821 2.33 -12.12 52.71
N HIS A 822 2.20 -10.97 53.36
CA HIS A 822 0.94 -10.23 53.40
C HIS A 822 0.66 -9.56 52.04
N PRO A 823 -0.60 -9.49 51.55
CA PRO A 823 -0.94 -8.85 50.27
C PRO A 823 -0.45 -7.40 50.13
N GLY A 824 -0.40 -6.65 51.23
CA GLY A 824 0.12 -5.28 51.24
C GLY A 824 1.62 -5.19 50.92
N ASP A 825 2.40 -6.17 51.37
CA ASP A 825 3.85 -6.23 51.15
C ASP A 825 4.15 -6.59 49.70
N LEU A 826 3.43 -7.60 49.18
CA LEU A 826 3.52 -7.99 47.76
C LEU A 826 3.16 -6.82 46.83
N LYS A 827 2.05 -6.12 47.11
CA LYS A 827 1.65 -4.93 46.34
C LYS A 827 2.72 -3.84 46.35
N SER A 828 3.33 -3.60 47.51
CA SER A 828 4.39 -2.59 47.68
C SER A 828 5.68 -2.98 46.96
N ALA A 829 6.06 -4.26 46.98
CA ALA A 829 7.20 -4.77 46.22
C ALA A 829 6.98 -4.63 44.71
N VAL A 830 5.83 -5.07 44.21
CA VAL A 830 5.47 -4.96 42.78
C VAL A 830 5.41 -3.50 42.31
N GLU A 831 4.96 -2.57 43.16
CA GLU A 831 4.99 -1.12 42.89
C GLU A 831 6.39 -0.63 42.51
N VAL A 832 7.44 -1.10 43.20
CA VAL A 832 8.83 -0.69 42.93
C VAL A 832 9.27 -1.12 41.54
N TYR A 833 9.02 -2.37 41.17
CA TYR A 833 9.38 -2.90 39.85
C TYR A 833 8.56 -2.27 38.72
N ILE A 834 7.26 -1.99 38.94
CA ILE A 834 6.45 -1.26 37.96
C ILE A 834 7.02 0.15 37.74
N ASN A 835 7.36 0.88 38.80
CA ASN A 835 7.96 2.21 38.65
C ASN A 835 9.33 2.14 37.94
N ARG A 836 10.16 1.14 38.20
CA ARG A 836 11.43 0.91 37.48
C ARG A 836 11.22 0.76 35.96
N LEU A 837 10.16 0.08 35.53
CA LEU A 837 9.82 -0.09 34.11
C LEU A 837 9.27 1.22 33.49
N LEU A 838 8.47 1.97 34.24
CA LEU A 838 7.77 3.15 33.73
C LEU A 838 8.58 4.45 33.84
N ASP A 839 9.54 4.55 34.75
CA ASP A 839 10.36 5.75 34.94
C ASP A 839 11.10 6.22 33.68
N PRO A 840 11.78 5.35 32.91
CA PRO A 840 12.43 5.76 31.66
C PRO A 840 11.44 6.31 30.64
N ILE A 841 10.25 5.68 30.54
CA ILE A 841 9.19 6.06 29.61
C ILE A 841 8.62 7.43 29.99
N ARG A 842 8.34 7.65 31.28
CA ARG A 842 7.85 8.94 31.80
C ARG A 842 8.84 10.06 31.53
N LYS A 843 10.12 9.85 31.82
CA LYS A 843 11.19 10.84 31.57
C LYS A 843 11.28 11.22 30.10
N GLU A 844 11.16 10.26 29.19
CA GLU A 844 11.17 10.53 27.75
C GLU A 844 9.97 11.39 27.31
N PHE A 845 8.76 11.08 27.80
CA PHE A 845 7.56 11.85 27.49
C PHE A 845 7.53 13.23 28.16
N GLU A 846 8.17 13.38 29.32
CA GLU A 846 8.30 14.67 30.01
C GLU A 846 9.27 15.61 29.31
N ALA A 847 10.37 15.07 28.76
CA ALA A 847 11.43 15.81 28.10
C ALA A 847 11.02 16.40 26.74
N ASP A 848 10.10 15.76 26.01
CA ASP A 848 9.68 16.22 24.68
C ASP A 848 8.21 16.70 24.66
N PRO A 849 7.97 18.03 24.60
CA PRO A 849 6.62 18.60 24.46
C PRO A 849 5.85 18.10 23.23
N LYS A 850 6.54 17.67 22.16
CA LYS A 850 5.88 17.15 20.96
C LYS A 850 5.17 15.82 21.24
N LEU A 851 5.73 14.97 22.11
CA LEU A 851 5.12 13.71 22.51
C LEU A 851 3.83 13.93 23.30
N LYS A 852 3.81 14.93 24.19
CA LYS A 852 2.60 15.36 24.91
C LYS A 852 1.52 15.87 23.93
N SER A 853 1.92 16.63 22.93
CA SER A 853 1.00 17.12 21.88
C SER A 853 0.46 15.98 21.00
N LEU A 854 1.30 14.99 20.65
CA LEU A 854 0.88 13.82 19.89
C LEU A 854 -0.15 12.99 20.68
N LEU A 855 0.10 12.75 21.97
CA LEU A 855 -0.81 12.02 22.85
C LEU A 855 -2.21 12.66 22.89
N SER A 856 -2.28 13.98 23.06
CA SER A 856 -3.56 14.70 23.13
C SER A 856 -4.30 14.72 21.79
N LYS A 857 -3.58 14.73 20.67
CA LYS A 857 -4.17 14.62 19.33
C LYS A 857 -4.62 13.21 18.97
N ALA A 858 -3.85 12.19 19.33
CA ALA A 858 -4.16 10.78 19.06
C ALA A 858 -5.32 10.25 19.93
N TYR A 859 -5.43 10.77 21.17
CA TYR A 859 -6.49 10.47 22.12
C TYR A 859 -7.09 11.75 22.69
N PRO A 860 -7.93 12.45 21.89
CA PRO A 860 -8.60 13.65 22.37
C PRO A 860 -9.50 13.30 23.57
N PRO A 861 -9.59 14.18 24.58
CA PRO A 861 -10.47 13.96 25.72
C PRO A 861 -11.90 13.80 25.20
N GLN A 862 -12.52 12.68 25.56
CA GLN A 862 -13.90 12.42 25.15
C GLN A 862 -14.79 13.48 25.82
N LYS A 863 -15.54 14.25 25.02
CA LYS A 863 -16.69 14.99 25.57
C LYS A 863 -17.57 13.96 26.27
N PRO A 864 -18.03 14.20 27.51
CA PRO A 864 -18.95 13.27 28.17
C PRO A 864 -20.10 13.01 27.21
N LYS A 865 -20.24 11.74 26.78
CA LYS A 865 -21.38 11.31 25.99
C LYS A 865 -22.59 11.51 26.89
N VAL A 866 -23.37 12.54 26.62
CA VAL A 866 -24.80 12.50 26.98
C VAL A 866 -25.34 11.33 26.17
N VAL A 867 -25.61 10.22 26.85
CA VAL A 867 -26.38 9.14 26.28
C VAL A 867 -27.78 9.72 26.09
N GLU A 868 -28.09 10.18 24.87
CA GLU A 868 -29.49 10.36 24.47
C GLU A 868 -30.11 8.96 24.49
N GLU A 869 -30.77 8.63 25.59
CA GLU A 869 -31.38 7.32 25.81
C GLU A 869 -32.45 7.07 24.75
N LEU A 870 -32.34 5.92 24.06
CA LEU A 870 -33.29 5.52 23.02
C LEU A 870 -34.50 4.89 23.72
N THR A 871 -35.42 5.72 24.19
CA THR A 871 -36.63 5.29 24.93
C THR A 871 -37.87 5.31 24.02
N PRO A 872 -38.86 4.43 24.27
CA PRO A 872 -40.12 4.40 23.52
C PRO A 872 -40.95 5.67 23.69
N ALA A 873 -40.74 6.42 24.79
CA ALA A 873 -41.45 7.67 25.07
C ALA A 873 -41.22 8.77 24.03
N ARG A 874 -40.21 8.61 23.16
CA ARG A 874 -39.94 9.50 22.02
C ARG A 874 -40.93 9.35 20.86
N LEU A 875 -41.71 8.26 20.81
CA LEU A 875 -42.74 8.02 19.81
C LEU A 875 -44.05 8.71 20.22
N ASP A 876 -44.67 9.47 19.30
CA ASP A 876 -46.00 10.03 19.54
C ASP A 876 -47.06 9.06 19.01
N ILE A 877 -47.44 8.09 19.84
CA ILE A 877 -48.46 7.08 19.50
C ILE A 877 -49.82 7.57 20.05
N ARG A 878 -50.84 7.60 19.19
CA ARG A 878 -52.17 8.09 19.55
C ARG A 878 -53.29 7.20 19.02
N VAL A 879 -54.44 7.26 19.69
CA VAL A 879 -55.68 6.71 19.20
C VAL A 879 -56.31 7.68 18.18
N GLY A 880 -56.74 7.18 17.03
CA GLY A 880 -57.42 7.95 16.00
C GLY A 880 -58.72 7.28 15.54
N LYS A 881 -59.65 8.07 15.02
CA LYS A 881 -60.89 7.59 14.39
C LYS A 881 -60.88 7.89 12.90
N ILE A 882 -61.07 6.86 12.07
CA ILE A 882 -61.20 7.04 10.63
C ILE A 882 -62.56 7.69 10.35
N VAL A 883 -62.56 8.94 9.89
CA VAL A 883 -63.79 9.68 9.57
C VAL A 883 -64.19 9.54 8.10
N GLU A 884 -63.22 9.30 7.22
CA GLU A 884 -63.44 9.10 5.78
C GLU A 884 -62.37 8.15 5.25
N VAL A 885 -62.77 7.15 4.46
CA VAL A 885 -61.85 6.23 3.79
C VAL A 885 -62.22 6.06 2.31
N SER A 886 -61.22 6.07 1.44
CA SER A 886 -61.38 5.85 0.00
C SER A 886 -60.21 5.05 -0.56
N LYS A 887 -60.40 4.34 -1.69
CA LYS A 887 -59.30 3.66 -2.38
C LYS A 887 -58.41 4.66 -3.11
N HIS A 888 -57.10 4.47 -3.06
CA HIS A 888 -56.16 5.34 -3.75
C HIS A 888 -56.33 5.23 -5.28
N PRO A 889 -56.43 6.34 -6.03
CA PRO A 889 -56.72 6.30 -7.47
C PRO A 889 -55.62 5.62 -8.29
N ASP A 890 -54.36 5.82 -7.90
CA ASP A 890 -53.19 5.28 -8.62
C ASP A 890 -52.54 4.06 -7.95
N ALA A 891 -53.20 3.40 -6.98
CA ALA A 891 -52.64 2.25 -6.28
C ALA A 891 -53.69 1.29 -5.68
N ASP A 892 -53.77 0.08 -6.21
CA ASP A 892 -54.78 -0.92 -5.83
C ASP A 892 -54.62 -1.47 -4.40
N SER A 893 -53.46 -1.29 -3.78
CA SER A 893 -53.16 -1.79 -2.43
C SER A 893 -53.28 -0.75 -1.31
N LEU A 894 -53.64 0.50 -1.63
CA LEU A 894 -53.60 1.61 -0.68
C LEU A 894 -54.98 2.24 -0.41
N TYR A 895 -55.27 2.52 0.85
CA TYR A 895 -56.36 3.41 1.25
C TYR A 895 -55.84 4.83 1.50
N ILE A 896 -56.69 5.82 1.21
CA ILE A 896 -56.55 7.20 1.66
C ILE A 896 -57.56 7.41 2.78
N GLU A 897 -57.06 7.63 3.99
CA GLU A 897 -57.85 7.75 5.21
C GLU A 897 -57.72 9.17 5.76
N LYS A 898 -58.85 9.79 6.12
CA LYS A 898 -58.86 10.95 7.01
C LYS A 898 -59.09 10.44 8.42
N ILE A 899 -58.10 10.62 9.28
CA ILE A 899 -58.12 10.11 10.66
C ILE A 899 -58.14 11.29 11.62
N ASP A 900 -59.22 11.40 12.39
CA ASP A 900 -59.31 12.35 13.50
C ASP A 900 -58.49 11.84 14.68
N ILE A 901 -57.53 12.65 15.11
CA ILE A 901 -56.61 12.34 16.20
C ILE A 901 -56.67 13.43 17.29
N GLY A 902 -57.80 14.15 17.38
CA GLY A 902 -58.04 15.17 18.40
C GLY A 902 -57.25 16.46 18.21
N GLU A 903 -56.75 16.74 17.00
CA GLU A 903 -56.01 17.96 16.68
C GLU A 903 -56.92 19.10 16.26
N ALA A 904 -56.60 20.32 16.71
CA ALA A 904 -57.36 21.53 16.37
C ALA A 904 -57.34 21.86 14.86
N SER A 905 -56.35 21.36 14.11
CA SER A 905 -56.24 21.49 12.65
C SER A 905 -57.19 20.58 11.85
N GLY A 906 -57.94 19.69 12.53
CA GLY A 906 -58.82 18.72 11.91
C GLY A 906 -58.13 17.38 11.57
N PRO A 907 -58.86 16.44 10.92
CA PRO A 907 -58.36 15.09 10.61
C PRO A 907 -57.13 15.11 9.70
N ARG A 908 -56.18 14.19 9.95
CA ARG A 908 -54.98 14.01 9.13
C ARG A 908 -55.21 13.03 7.98
N THR A 909 -54.60 13.30 6.83
CA THR A 909 -54.53 12.33 5.72
C THR A 909 -53.42 11.32 5.99
N ILE A 910 -53.78 10.05 6.13
CA ILE A 910 -52.86 8.92 6.33
C ILE A 910 -53.13 7.88 5.23
N ILE A 911 -52.07 7.31 4.68
CA ILE A 911 -52.15 6.32 3.60
C ILE A 911 -51.70 4.97 4.17
N SER A 912 -52.57 3.96 4.10
CA SER A 912 -52.34 2.63 4.66
C SER A 912 -52.37 1.55 3.56
N GLY A 913 -51.60 0.47 3.76
CA GLY A 913 -51.56 -0.68 2.85
C GLY A 913 -52.64 -1.73 3.13
N LEU A 914 -53.80 -1.34 3.65
CA LEU A 914 -54.79 -2.23 4.25
C LEU A 914 -55.85 -2.78 3.28
N VAL A 915 -55.87 -2.36 2.01
CA VAL A 915 -56.91 -2.74 1.03
C VAL A 915 -57.09 -4.25 0.88
N ASN A 916 -56.00 -5.01 0.93
CA ASN A 916 -56.01 -6.46 0.77
C ASN A 916 -56.31 -7.22 2.07
N TYR A 917 -56.49 -6.53 3.20
CA TYR A 917 -56.56 -7.14 4.53
C TYR A 917 -57.82 -6.74 5.30
N VAL A 918 -58.33 -5.52 5.13
CA VAL A 918 -59.54 -5.03 5.80
C VAL A 918 -60.51 -4.45 4.76
N PRO A 919 -61.76 -4.95 4.68
CA PRO A 919 -62.79 -4.38 3.82
C PRO A 919 -63.06 -2.91 4.14
N ILE A 920 -63.42 -2.11 3.14
CA ILE A 920 -63.61 -0.66 3.31
C ILE A 920 -64.76 -0.35 4.28
N GLU A 921 -65.76 -1.21 4.33
CA GLU A 921 -66.92 -1.12 5.22
C GLU A 921 -66.51 -1.27 6.70
N GLU A 922 -65.45 -2.02 6.97
CA GLU A 922 -64.89 -2.21 8.32
C GLU A 922 -63.84 -1.16 8.70
N MET A 923 -63.44 -0.31 7.75
CA MET A 923 -62.48 0.78 7.96
C MET A 923 -63.18 2.09 8.30
N GLN A 924 -64.38 2.33 7.75
CA GLN A 924 -65.17 3.51 8.04
C GLN A 924 -65.57 3.55 9.54
N ASP A 925 -65.38 4.69 10.20
CA ASP A 925 -65.64 4.90 11.63
C ASP A 925 -64.83 4.02 12.60
N ARG A 926 -63.82 3.29 12.10
CA ARG A 926 -62.96 2.42 12.90
C ARG A 926 -62.01 3.23 13.79
N MET A 927 -61.85 2.78 15.03
CA MET A 927 -60.80 3.24 15.93
C MET A 927 -59.48 2.52 15.63
N VAL A 928 -58.40 3.28 15.47
CA VAL A 928 -57.08 2.78 15.09
C VAL A 928 -55.99 3.42 15.95
N VAL A 929 -54.82 2.78 16.01
CA VAL A 929 -53.64 3.31 16.68
C VAL A 929 -52.66 3.83 15.64
N ILE A 930 -52.19 5.06 15.81
CA ILE A 930 -51.33 5.74 14.84
C ILE A 930 -50.02 6.22 15.46
N LEU A 931 -48.98 6.31 14.63
CA LEU A 931 -47.74 7.01 14.94
C LEU A 931 -47.75 8.38 14.25
N ALA A 932 -47.78 9.44 15.06
CA ALA A 932 -48.10 10.81 14.62
C ALA A 932 -46.87 11.70 14.35
N ASN A 933 -45.69 11.37 14.87
CA ASN A 933 -44.48 12.19 14.76
C ASN A 933 -43.47 11.69 13.70
N LEU A 934 -43.92 10.91 12.71
CA LEU A 934 -43.10 10.62 11.52
C LEU A 934 -43.03 11.81 10.58
N LYS A 935 -41.91 11.95 9.87
CA LYS A 935 -41.80 12.93 8.78
C LYS A 935 -42.79 12.56 7.66
N PRO A 936 -43.61 13.50 7.14
CA PRO A 936 -44.55 13.21 6.06
C PRO A 936 -43.89 12.58 4.83
N ALA A 937 -44.55 11.59 4.24
CA ALA A 937 -44.05 10.83 3.11
C ALA A 937 -45.04 10.85 1.94
N ASN A 938 -44.53 11.07 0.73
CA ASN A 938 -45.35 11.00 -0.49
C ASN A 938 -45.46 9.56 -0.96
N LEU A 939 -46.68 9.03 -0.98
CA LEU A 939 -47.01 7.71 -1.49
C LEU A 939 -47.89 7.89 -2.72
N ARG A 940 -47.33 7.59 -3.90
CA ARG A 940 -48.03 7.66 -5.19
C ARG A 940 -48.75 9.00 -5.46
N GLY A 941 -48.14 10.10 -5.03
CA GLY A 941 -48.62 11.46 -5.29
C GLY A 941 -49.45 12.07 -4.16
N VAL A 942 -49.86 11.30 -3.16
CA VAL A 942 -50.58 11.80 -1.97
C VAL A 942 -49.64 11.78 -0.76
N GLN A 943 -49.68 12.84 0.06
CA GLN A 943 -48.81 13.01 1.22
C GLN A 943 -49.44 12.39 2.48
N SER A 944 -48.80 11.35 3.04
CA SER A 944 -49.21 10.71 4.30
C SER A 944 -48.56 11.42 5.50
N HIS A 945 -49.38 11.79 6.49
CA HIS A 945 -48.97 12.54 7.69
C HIS A 945 -48.97 11.70 8.98
N GLY A 946 -48.70 10.41 8.84
CA GLY A 946 -48.64 9.44 9.92
C GLY A 946 -48.61 8.01 9.38
N MET A 947 -48.71 7.05 10.31
CA MET A 947 -48.74 5.61 10.01
C MET A 947 -49.73 4.91 10.93
N VAL A 948 -50.57 4.05 10.39
CA VAL A 948 -51.45 3.16 11.18
C VAL A 948 -50.65 1.95 11.63
N LEU A 949 -50.58 1.70 12.93
CA LEU A 949 -49.83 0.59 13.50
C LEU A 949 -50.62 -0.73 13.38
N CYS A 950 -49.98 -1.73 12.76
CA CYS A 950 -50.61 -3.01 12.50
C CYS A 950 -49.75 -4.17 13.01
N ALA A 951 -50.40 -5.21 13.52
CA ALA A 951 -49.76 -6.50 13.73
C ALA A 951 -49.54 -7.17 12.36
N SER A 952 -48.32 -7.65 12.09
CA SER A 952 -47.96 -8.20 10.77
C SER A 952 -47.11 -9.45 10.90
N VAL A 953 -47.48 -10.49 10.14
CA VAL A 953 -46.68 -11.72 9.96
C VAL A 953 -46.43 -11.94 8.47
N ASP A 954 -45.18 -12.28 8.11
CA ASP A 954 -44.76 -12.41 6.71
C ASP A 954 -44.80 -13.87 6.19
N GLU A 955 -44.67 -14.87 7.06
CA GLU A 955 -44.64 -16.30 6.70
C GLU A 955 -45.61 -17.15 7.55
N PRO A 956 -46.24 -18.22 7.01
CA PRO A 956 -46.18 -18.72 5.63
C PRO A 956 -47.11 -17.98 4.64
N VAL A 957 -48.06 -17.19 5.14
CA VAL A 957 -48.92 -16.30 4.33
C VAL A 957 -48.95 -14.95 5.03
N ARG A 958 -48.74 -13.87 4.25
CA ARG A 958 -48.76 -12.51 4.79
C ARG A 958 -50.14 -12.17 5.34
N ARG A 959 -50.22 -11.87 6.64
CA ARG A 959 -51.43 -11.38 7.32
C ARG A 959 -51.11 -10.09 8.06
N VAL A 960 -52.01 -9.13 7.97
CA VAL A 960 -51.90 -7.81 8.59
C VAL A 960 -53.23 -7.46 9.22
N GLU A 961 -53.23 -7.03 10.49
CA GLU A 961 -54.43 -6.54 11.17
C GLU A 961 -54.12 -5.25 11.95
N PRO A 962 -54.98 -4.22 11.91
CA PRO A 962 -54.78 -3.00 12.69
C PRO A 962 -54.86 -3.27 14.21
N LEU A 963 -54.02 -2.59 14.99
CA LEU A 963 -54.14 -2.64 16.45
C LEU A 963 -55.45 -1.98 16.91
N ARG A 964 -56.10 -2.61 17.90
CA ARG A 964 -57.35 -2.13 18.51
C ARG A 964 -57.09 -1.43 19.84
N PRO A 965 -57.51 -0.16 19.98
CA PRO A 965 -57.61 0.46 21.28
C PRO A 965 -58.84 -0.05 22.06
N PRO A 966 -58.88 0.17 23.39
CA PRO A 966 -60.07 -0.03 24.21
C PRO A 966 -61.34 0.62 23.64
N LEU A 967 -62.51 0.03 23.89
CA LEU A 967 -63.80 0.49 23.34
C LEU A 967 -64.21 1.88 23.82
N ASP A 968 -63.69 2.31 24.98
CA ASP A 968 -63.95 3.61 25.61
C ASP A 968 -62.91 4.68 25.24
N SER A 969 -61.94 4.36 24.39
CA SER A 969 -60.90 5.30 23.95
C SER A 969 -61.45 6.44 23.10
N LYS A 970 -60.83 7.61 23.23
CA LYS A 970 -61.22 8.82 22.48
C LYS A 970 -60.17 9.19 21.42
N PRO A 971 -60.57 9.78 20.28
CA PRO A 971 -59.63 10.34 19.32
C PRO A 971 -58.65 11.33 19.99
N GLY A 972 -57.36 11.14 19.74
CA GLY A 972 -56.27 11.93 20.30
C GLY A 972 -55.73 11.45 21.64
N GLU A 973 -56.31 10.40 22.21
CA GLU A 973 -55.78 9.79 23.44
C GLU A 973 -54.37 9.23 23.22
N LYS A 974 -53.44 9.61 24.10
CA LYS A 974 -52.02 9.21 24.02
C LYS A 974 -51.86 7.75 24.45
N VAL A 975 -50.99 7.03 23.76
CA VAL A 975 -50.55 5.69 24.13
C VAL A 975 -49.14 5.78 24.73
N ILE A 976 -48.95 5.16 25.89
CA ILE A 976 -47.71 5.11 26.65
C ILE A 976 -47.26 3.66 26.82
N VAL A 977 -45.96 3.45 26.99
CA VAL A 977 -45.42 2.13 27.36
C VAL A 977 -45.28 2.08 28.87
N ASP A 978 -45.77 1.00 29.48
CA ASP A 978 -45.66 0.74 30.92
C ASP A 978 -44.20 0.85 31.39
N GLY A 979 -43.95 1.68 32.41
CA GLY A 979 -42.60 1.99 32.93
C GLY A 979 -41.85 3.10 32.18
N TYR A 980 -42.48 3.80 31.22
CA TYR A 980 -41.90 4.92 30.47
C TYR A 980 -42.83 6.16 30.43
N GLU A 981 -43.55 6.40 31.51
CA GLU A 981 -44.59 7.44 31.61
C GLU A 981 -44.02 8.87 31.58
N ASP A 982 -42.80 9.05 32.11
CA ASP A 982 -42.19 10.36 32.34
C ASP A 982 -41.55 11.01 31.08
N GLY A 983 -41.59 10.33 29.93
CA GLY A 983 -40.95 10.83 28.71
C GLY A 983 -41.86 11.63 27.77
N SER A 984 -41.28 12.61 27.07
CA SER A 984 -41.95 13.43 26.04
C SER A 984 -41.62 12.93 24.62
N PRO A 985 -42.61 12.88 23.70
CA PRO A 985 -42.35 12.51 22.32
C PRO A 985 -41.54 13.60 21.60
N ASP A 986 -40.76 13.20 20.59
CA ASP A 986 -40.08 14.13 19.68
C ASP A 986 -41.13 14.85 18.80
N ASP A 987 -40.94 16.14 18.49
CA ASP A 987 -41.84 16.89 17.58
C ASP A 987 -41.92 16.23 16.19
N VAL A 988 -40.77 15.83 15.63
CA VAL A 988 -40.65 15.04 14.40
C VAL A 988 -39.43 14.12 14.51
N LEU A 989 -39.63 12.81 14.33
CA LEU A 989 -38.56 11.81 14.36
C LEU A 989 -37.56 12.06 13.21
N ASN A 990 -36.28 12.17 13.55
CA ASN A 990 -35.21 12.42 12.58
C ASN A 990 -34.92 11.16 11.73
N PRO A 991 -35.19 11.17 10.40
CA PRO A 991 -34.98 9.98 9.56
C PRO A 991 -33.52 9.52 9.47
N LYS A 992 -32.55 10.42 9.67
CA LYS A 992 -31.12 10.07 9.67
C LYS A 992 -30.71 9.29 10.92
N LYS A 993 -31.38 9.53 12.06
CA LYS A 993 -31.09 8.83 13.33
C LYS A 993 -31.72 7.41 13.38
N LYS A 994 -32.64 7.11 12.45
CA LYS A 994 -33.41 5.86 12.37
C LYS A 994 -34.04 5.45 13.71
N VAL A 995 -34.71 6.42 14.36
CA VAL A 995 -35.24 6.24 15.73
C VAL A 995 -36.38 5.24 15.74
N TRP A 996 -37.32 5.36 14.80
CA TRP A 996 -38.44 4.43 14.64
C TRP A 996 -37.93 3.01 14.34
N GLU A 997 -37.05 2.84 13.36
CA GLU A 997 -36.58 1.52 12.93
C GLU A 997 -35.79 0.78 14.01
N LYS A 998 -35.20 1.51 14.97
CA LYS A 998 -34.53 0.90 16.12
C LYS A 998 -35.52 0.48 17.20
N LEU A 999 -36.52 1.32 17.51
CA LEU A 999 -37.53 1.03 18.53
C LEU A 999 -38.55 -0.01 18.06
N GLN A 1000 -38.85 -0.05 16.76
CA GLN A 1000 -39.80 -0.98 16.14
C GLN A 1000 -39.39 -2.45 16.32
N VAL A 1001 -38.09 -2.75 16.37
CA VAL A 1001 -37.59 -4.14 16.53
C VAL A 1001 -38.17 -4.82 17.76
N ASP A 1002 -38.42 -4.04 18.82
CA ASP A 1002 -38.93 -4.54 20.08
C ASP A 1002 -40.45 -4.34 20.24
N LEU A 1003 -41.14 -3.73 19.26
CA LEU A 1003 -42.59 -3.60 19.23
C LEU A 1003 -43.24 -4.89 18.69
N VAL A 1004 -43.88 -5.64 19.58
CA VAL A 1004 -44.51 -6.92 19.27
C VAL A 1004 -45.88 -7.07 19.92
N VAL A 1005 -46.77 -7.79 19.26
CA VAL A 1005 -47.96 -8.36 19.91
C VAL A 1005 -47.52 -9.65 20.59
N ASN A 1006 -47.64 -9.70 21.92
CA ASN A 1006 -47.16 -10.82 22.72
C ASN A 1006 -48.10 -12.06 22.64
N GLY A 1007 -47.78 -13.11 23.41
CA GLY A 1007 -48.57 -14.35 23.45
C GLY A 1007 -49.99 -14.19 24.02
N SER A 1008 -50.26 -13.15 24.81
CA SER A 1008 -51.60 -12.80 25.29
C SER A 1008 -52.43 -12.02 24.26
N GLY A 1009 -51.83 -11.56 23.16
CA GLY A 1009 -52.50 -10.72 22.16
C GLY A 1009 -52.44 -9.22 22.47
N GLU A 1010 -51.59 -8.81 23.40
CA GLU A 1010 -51.40 -7.43 23.83
C GLU A 1010 -50.19 -6.81 23.11
N ALA A 1011 -50.29 -5.55 22.68
CA ALA A 1011 -49.17 -4.82 22.11
C ALA A 1011 -48.16 -4.46 23.21
N SER A 1012 -46.88 -4.72 22.97
CA SER A 1012 -45.81 -4.50 23.95
C SER A 1012 -44.51 -4.03 23.29
N TRP A 1013 -43.69 -3.31 24.04
CA TRP A 1013 -42.33 -2.90 23.68
C TRP A 1013 -41.34 -3.48 24.69
N SER A 1014 -40.39 -4.31 24.24
CA SER A 1014 -39.44 -5.01 25.12
C SER A 1014 -40.10 -5.75 26.29
N GLY A 1015 -41.31 -6.27 26.09
CA GLY A 1015 -42.10 -6.95 27.12
C GLY A 1015 -43.00 -6.06 27.97
N ASN A 1016 -42.88 -4.73 27.90
CA ASN A 1016 -43.75 -3.77 28.61
C ASN A 1016 -44.99 -3.44 27.76
N VAL A 1017 -46.17 -3.45 28.36
CA VAL A 1017 -47.45 -3.32 27.62
C VAL A 1017 -47.70 -1.87 27.17
N LEU A 1018 -48.27 -1.68 25.99
CA LEU A 1018 -48.77 -0.38 25.53
C LEU A 1018 -50.16 -0.13 26.08
N LEU A 1019 -50.30 0.99 26.80
CA LEU A 1019 -51.50 1.42 27.50
C LEU A 1019 -51.98 2.76 26.95
N THR A 1020 -53.28 2.96 26.87
CA THR A 1020 -53.86 4.30 26.69
C THR A 1020 -53.65 5.14 27.95
N ALA A 1021 -53.78 6.46 27.86
CA ALA A 1021 -53.68 7.34 29.03
C ALA A 1021 -54.71 7.00 30.13
N SER A 1022 -55.83 6.38 29.77
CA SER A 1022 -56.83 5.82 30.70
C SER A 1022 -56.46 4.46 31.31
N GLY A 1023 -55.31 3.88 30.95
CA GLY A 1023 -54.83 2.58 31.45
C GLY A 1023 -55.37 1.36 30.70
N GLY A 1024 -56.07 1.56 29.58
CA GLY A 1024 -56.61 0.47 28.76
C GLY A 1024 -55.55 -0.12 27.82
N LYS A 1025 -55.58 -1.43 27.61
CA LYS A 1025 -54.56 -2.16 26.84
C LYS A 1025 -54.86 -2.15 25.35
N LEU A 1026 -53.82 -2.01 24.53
CA LEU A 1026 -53.92 -2.21 23.09
C LEU A 1026 -53.81 -3.70 22.73
N THR A 1027 -54.67 -4.17 21.84
CA THR A 1027 -54.74 -5.60 21.46
C THR A 1027 -54.78 -5.80 19.95
N ALA A 1028 -54.47 -7.01 19.50
CA ALA A 1028 -54.69 -7.46 18.13
C ALA A 1028 -55.74 -8.59 18.13
N ASP A 1029 -56.50 -8.72 17.04
CA ASP A 1029 -57.67 -9.60 16.96
C ASP A 1029 -57.29 -11.09 17.00
N SER A 1030 -56.27 -11.47 16.24
CA SER A 1030 -55.95 -12.87 15.99
C SER A 1030 -54.46 -13.17 15.96
N LEU A 1031 -53.62 -12.19 15.63
CA LEU A 1031 -52.18 -12.36 15.53
C LEU A 1031 -51.50 -12.23 16.90
N LYS A 1032 -50.64 -13.20 17.22
CA LYS A 1032 -49.89 -13.29 18.48
C LYS A 1032 -48.44 -13.65 18.20
N ASN A 1033 -47.52 -13.15 19.00
CA ASN A 1033 -46.07 -13.28 18.82
C ASN A 1033 -45.59 -12.76 17.45
N VAL A 1034 -46.14 -11.61 17.03
CA VAL A 1034 -45.82 -10.99 15.73
C VAL A 1034 -45.33 -9.56 15.91
N ALA A 1035 -44.58 -9.04 14.94
CA ALA A 1035 -44.10 -7.67 14.96
C ALA A 1035 -45.23 -6.66 14.69
N ILE A 1036 -45.13 -5.49 15.30
CA ILE A 1036 -45.96 -4.33 14.98
C ILE A 1036 -45.22 -3.48 13.93
N LYS A 1037 -45.89 -3.15 12.83
CA LYS A 1037 -45.34 -2.41 11.70
C LYS A 1037 -46.13 -1.16 11.38
#